data_AF-A0A8R7TNT6-F1
#
_entry.id   AF-A0A8R7TNT6-F1
#
_cell.length_a   1.000
_cell.length_b   1.000
_cell.length_c   1.000
_cell.angle_alpha   90.00
_cell.angle_beta   90.00
_cell.angle_gamma   90.00
#
_symmetry.space_group_name_H-M   'P 1'
#
loop_
_entity.id
_entity.type
_entity.pdbx_description
1 polymer ?
#
loop_
_entity_poly.entity_id
_entity_poly.type
_entity_poly.pdbx_seq_one_letter_code
_entity_poly.pdbx_strand_id
1 'polypeptide(L)'
;MLLLRPLPLPLPAPALRARPAARGPRARAASGYGAGGVSEEDAFTRCSGYLFEEGLATEGDLPTAYDIPGIARVYGRRPLLVLRRSLQIGTSFGRWFALRYLDSLNDRADDMFEVRAAQLRRILLELGPAFVKIAQAVSSRPDVIPPEYLDELSLLQDRIAPFSTELAFDIIEKELQMPLDMIFSEMSPRPVAAASLGQVYQARLRSNGKLVAVKVQRPGVQAVISLDIYILRFLAGVARKVGKFNTDLQAVLDEWASSLFREMDYREEARNGLKFRELYGKLRDVMVPEMYLEQTRRRVLIMEWVEGVRLSEVRDLYLVEVGVYCSLSQLLEYGFYHADPHPGNLLRTIDGKLAYLDFGMMGEFRQELRDGFIEACLHLVNRDFDGLAKDFVTLGLLPATAQKDEVTTALTGVFESAVNKGVQNISFGDLSGNLGQTMYKFKFQIPSYFSLVIRSLAVLEGIAISFNPNYKVLSSSYPWIARKVLTDNSPNLRSTLYTLLYKDGTFQIDRLESLLTESLRARTEQTLVRTQQDESDSSRFAIKQVLSFTLTEQGAFVKDLLLQEIAKGLDALGVATLSSVTSAAASRLPFAPSPSPSLNNEEATNLRNLYRLLLLVAKTPQKENSSRAPGHESTGEKGDDGADDMSLVLNEMRSFPEFLPVLSVIPELSPESQQQFLLLPADLTNLVLSRAVARTIRRMFI
;
A
#
# COMPACT_ATOMS: atom_id res chain seq x y z
N MET A 1 -37.42 25.12 31.91
CA MET A 1 -38.44 25.78 31.05
C MET A 1 -38.07 27.26 30.96
N LEU A 2 -38.17 27.88 29.78
CA LEU A 2 -37.80 29.27 29.39
C LEU A 2 -36.36 29.40 28.82
N LEU A 3 -36.14 29.28 27.51
CA LEU A 3 -36.34 30.25 26.41
C LEU A 3 -35.48 31.52 26.55
N LEU A 4 -34.34 31.55 25.83
CA LEU A 4 -33.57 32.77 25.55
C LEU A 4 -33.69 33.11 24.06
N ARG A 5 -34.10 34.37 23.81
CA ARG A 5 -34.25 35.04 22.52
C ARG A 5 -32.88 35.41 21.89
N PRO A 6 -32.82 35.63 20.56
CA PRO A 6 -31.58 35.96 19.84
C PRO A 6 -31.22 37.45 19.94
N LEU A 7 -29.90 37.74 19.91
CA LEU A 7 -29.32 39.09 19.84
C LEU A 7 -29.40 39.70 18.41
N PRO A 8 -29.37 41.05 18.27
CA PRO A 8 -29.56 41.74 16.99
C PRO A 8 -28.27 41.87 16.16
N LEU A 9 -28.43 41.94 14.84
CA LEU A 9 -27.39 42.20 13.84
C LEU A 9 -26.87 43.66 13.91
N PRO A 10 -25.58 43.93 13.64
CA PRO A 10 -25.06 45.29 13.54
C PRO A 10 -25.25 45.89 12.13
N LEU A 11 -25.47 47.22 12.10
CA LEU A 11 -25.61 48.08 10.91
C LEU A 11 -24.27 48.27 10.16
N PRO A 12 -24.28 48.61 8.84
CA PRO A 12 -23.07 48.71 8.04
C PRO A 12 -22.39 50.10 8.12
N ALA A 13 -21.06 50.10 8.05
CA ALA A 13 -20.20 51.31 7.99
C ALA A 13 -20.03 51.82 6.53
N PRO A 14 -19.66 53.10 6.32
CA PRO A 14 -19.80 53.79 5.04
C PRO A 14 -18.64 53.54 4.06
N ALA A 15 -18.96 53.69 2.77
CA ALA A 15 -18.11 53.39 1.62
C ALA A 15 -16.90 54.33 1.46
N LEU A 16 -15.71 53.74 1.35
CA LEU A 16 -14.50 54.38 0.82
C LEU A 16 -14.29 53.97 -0.65
N ARG A 17 -14.19 54.98 -1.52
CA ARG A 17 -13.92 54.86 -2.96
C ARG A 17 -12.54 54.27 -3.23
N ALA A 18 -12.48 53.20 -4.03
CA ALA A 18 -11.27 52.74 -4.73
C ALA A 18 -11.53 52.66 -6.25
N ARG A 19 -10.48 52.98 -7.02
CA ARG A 19 -10.42 53.13 -8.49
C ARG A 19 -10.69 51.80 -9.25
N PRO A 20 -11.06 51.85 -10.56
CA PRO A 20 -11.50 50.68 -11.29
C PRO A 20 -10.33 49.86 -11.85
N ALA A 21 -10.39 48.54 -11.72
CA ALA A 21 -9.57 47.60 -12.46
C ALA A 21 -10.45 46.58 -13.20
N ALA A 22 -10.06 46.34 -14.45
CA ALA A 22 -10.51 45.42 -15.49
C ALA A 22 -11.65 44.41 -15.22
N ARG A 23 -12.60 44.39 -16.17
CA ARG A 23 -13.66 43.38 -16.33
C ARG A 23 -13.05 41.99 -16.66
N GLY A 24 -13.21 41.03 -15.77
CA GLY A 24 -13.17 39.59 -16.07
C GLY A 24 -14.57 39.04 -16.36
N PRO A 25 -14.72 37.94 -17.13
CA PRO A 25 -16.02 37.44 -17.57
C PRO A 25 -16.80 36.78 -16.42
N ARG A 26 -18.10 37.09 -16.37
CA ARG A 26 -19.10 36.59 -15.41
C ARG A 26 -19.10 35.06 -15.30
N ALA A 27 -18.85 34.56 -14.10
CA ALA A 27 -19.31 33.23 -13.68
C ALA A 27 -20.85 33.21 -13.70
N ARG A 28 -21.43 32.36 -14.55
CA ARG A 28 -22.85 32.02 -14.50
C ARG A 28 -23.05 31.04 -13.34
N ALA A 29 -23.79 31.50 -12.33
CA ALA A 29 -24.29 30.68 -11.25
C ALA A 29 -25.09 29.47 -11.82
N ALA A 30 -24.78 28.28 -11.30
CA ALA A 30 -25.57 27.08 -11.49
C ALA A 30 -26.92 27.26 -10.79
N SER A 31 -28.00 27.35 -11.56
CA SER A 31 -29.36 27.36 -11.04
C SER A 31 -30.24 26.43 -11.87
N GLY A 32 -30.91 25.49 -11.19
CA GLY A 32 -32.17 24.90 -11.65
C GLY A 32 -32.07 23.49 -12.24
N TYR A 33 -32.12 22.48 -11.37
CA TYR A 33 -32.72 21.19 -11.73
C TYR A 33 -34.23 21.40 -11.92
N GLY A 34 -34.67 21.44 -13.18
CA GLY A 34 -36.07 21.41 -13.57
C GLY A 34 -36.45 20.01 -14.03
N ALA A 35 -37.49 19.45 -13.42
CA ALA A 35 -38.12 18.20 -13.84
C ALA A 35 -38.76 18.36 -15.24
N GLY A 36 -38.46 17.42 -16.15
CA GLY A 36 -39.06 17.31 -17.47
C GLY A 36 -38.43 16.18 -18.26
N GLY A 37 -39.20 15.13 -18.56
CA GLY A 37 -38.70 13.89 -19.15
C GLY A 37 -38.29 14.00 -20.61
N VAL A 38 -37.03 13.67 -20.87
CA VAL A 38 -36.52 12.93 -22.04
C VAL A 38 -35.32 12.15 -21.50
N SER A 39 -35.20 10.86 -21.79
CA SER A 39 -33.99 10.09 -21.48
C SER A 39 -32.81 10.72 -22.22
N GLU A 40 -31.97 11.51 -21.55
CA GLU A 40 -30.74 12.03 -22.15
C GLU A 40 -29.82 10.85 -22.45
N GLU A 41 -29.82 10.39 -23.70
CA GLU A 41 -28.86 9.42 -24.20
C GLU A 41 -27.44 9.92 -23.92
N ASP A 42 -26.60 9.03 -23.37
CA ASP A 42 -25.23 9.37 -23.04
C ASP A 42 -24.42 9.78 -24.28
N ALA A 43 -23.38 10.60 -24.06
CA ALA A 43 -22.59 11.19 -25.13
C ALA A 43 -21.95 10.12 -26.05
N PHE A 44 -21.60 8.97 -25.49
CA PHE A 44 -21.03 7.87 -26.25
C PHE A 44 -22.06 7.23 -27.18
N THR A 45 -23.26 6.90 -26.68
CA THR A 45 -24.39 6.39 -27.47
C THR A 45 -24.81 7.38 -28.55
N ARG A 46 -24.77 8.69 -28.28
CA ARG A 46 -25.06 9.71 -29.28
C ARG A 46 -24.01 9.79 -30.40
N CYS A 47 -22.73 9.78 -30.04
CA CYS A 47 -21.62 9.95 -31.00
C CYS A 47 -21.25 8.65 -31.72
N SER A 48 -21.51 7.51 -31.09
CA SER A 48 -21.08 6.19 -31.54
C SER A 48 -22.25 5.19 -31.63
N GLY A 49 -23.49 5.67 -31.66
CA GLY A 49 -24.74 4.88 -31.75
C GLY A 49 -24.76 3.86 -32.89
N TYR A 50 -24.17 4.21 -34.03
CA TYR A 50 -24.03 3.32 -35.18
C TYR A 50 -23.20 2.07 -34.88
N LEU A 51 -22.25 2.15 -33.93
CA LEU A 51 -21.47 1.00 -33.49
C LEU A 51 -22.31 0.02 -32.67
N PHE A 52 -23.42 0.45 -32.07
CA PHE A 52 -24.32 -0.45 -31.35
C PHE A 52 -25.16 -1.27 -32.33
N GLU A 53 -25.73 -0.61 -33.35
CA GLU A 53 -26.51 -1.27 -34.41
C GLU A 53 -25.67 -2.27 -35.21
N GLU A 54 -24.45 -1.89 -35.59
CA GLU A 54 -23.53 -2.79 -36.29
C GLU A 54 -22.82 -3.78 -35.35
N GLY A 55 -22.57 -3.40 -34.10
CA GLY A 55 -21.82 -4.18 -33.10
C GLY A 55 -22.59 -5.38 -32.57
N LEU A 56 -23.91 -5.26 -32.38
CA LEU A 56 -24.78 -6.39 -32.00
C LEU A 56 -24.72 -7.55 -33.01
N ALA A 57 -24.56 -7.25 -34.30
CA ALA A 57 -24.36 -8.24 -35.36
C ALA A 57 -22.92 -8.78 -35.44
N THR A 58 -21.98 -8.19 -34.68
CA THR A 58 -20.54 -8.48 -34.74
C THR A 58 -20.03 -9.18 -33.48
N GLU A 59 -20.66 -8.96 -32.33
CA GLU A 59 -20.24 -9.57 -31.05
C GLU A 59 -20.23 -11.10 -31.11
N GLY A 60 -21.17 -11.72 -31.83
CA GLY A 60 -21.20 -13.18 -32.00
C GLY A 60 -20.01 -13.75 -32.78
N ASP A 61 -19.38 -12.94 -33.64
CA ASP A 61 -18.22 -13.35 -34.46
C ASP A 61 -16.88 -13.04 -33.77
N LEU A 62 -16.89 -12.26 -32.67
CA LEU A 62 -15.68 -11.82 -31.98
C LEU A 62 -15.19 -12.87 -30.98
N PRO A 63 -13.86 -13.04 -30.84
CA PRO A 63 -13.30 -13.96 -29.87
C PRO A 63 -13.63 -13.51 -28.44
N THR A 64 -13.92 -14.48 -27.58
CA THR A 64 -14.22 -14.24 -26.16
C THR A 64 -13.02 -13.70 -25.39
N ALA A 65 -11.83 -14.23 -25.70
CA ALA A 65 -10.56 -13.75 -25.18
C ALA A 65 -9.89 -12.79 -26.19
N TYR A 66 -8.91 -12.02 -25.72
CA TYR A 66 -8.11 -11.18 -26.62
C TYR A 66 -7.35 -12.05 -27.62
N ASP A 67 -7.71 -11.94 -28.90
CA ASP A 67 -7.08 -12.66 -30.01
C ASP A 67 -6.94 -11.74 -31.23
N ILE A 68 -5.71 -11.29 -31.48
CA ILE A 68 -5.38 -10.35 -32.55
C ILE A 68 -5.75 -10.92 -33.93
N PRO A 69 -5.32 -12.15 -34.31
CA PRO A 69 -5.78 -12.80 -35.54
C PRO A 69 -7.31 -12.85 -35.70
N GLY A 70 -8.04 -13.19 -34.64
CA GLY A 70 -9.50 -13.23 -34.64
C GLY A 70 -10.12 -11.87 -34.92
N ILE A 71 -9.69 -10.85 -34.17
CA ILE A 71 -10.12 -9.46 -34.34
C ILE A 71 -9.81 -8.96 -35.77
N ALA A 72 -8.61 -9.25 -36.28
CA ALA A 72 -8.20 -8.86 -37.62
C ALA A 72 -9.03 -9.55 -38.73
N ARG A 73 -9.47 -10.80 -38.52
CA ARG A 73 -10.32 -11.54 -39.46
C ARG A 73 -11.71 -10.90 -39.59
N VAL A 74 -12.27 -10.44 -38.46
CA VAL A 74 -13.58 -9.77 -38.42
C VAL A 74 -13.49 -8.40 -39.09
N TYR A 75 -12.58 -7.53 -38.64
CA TYR A 75 -12.51 -6.15 -39.13
C TYR A 75 -11.83 -6.00 -40.49
N GLY A 76 -10.96 -6.93 -40.88
CA GLY A 76 -10.41 -7.00 -42.23
C GLY A 76 -11.47 -7.20 -43.31
N ARG A 77 -12.60 -7.82 -42.98
CA ARG A 77 -13.76 -7.96 -43.89
C ARG A 77 -14.70 -6.75 -43.89
N ARG A 78 -14.47 -5.76 -43.01
CA ARG A 78 -15.34 -4.59 -42.82
C ARG A 78 -14.56 -3.27 -42.91
N PRO A 79 -13.88 -3.00 -44.04
CA PRO A 79 -12.99 -1.84 -44.18
C PRO A 79 -13.71 -0.49 -44.02
N LEU A 80 -14.99 -0.40 -44.43
CA LEU A 80 -15.78 0.83 -44.29
C LEU A 80 -16.00 1.21 -42.83
N LEU A 81 -16.26 0.22 -41.97
CA LEU A 81 -16.43 0.43 -40.54
C LEU A 81 -15.12 0.91 -39.90
N VAL A 82 -13.99 0.25 -40.24
CA VAL A 82 -12.67 0.66 -39.78
C VAL A 82 -12.33 2.07 -40.22
N LEU A 83 -12.60 2.42 -41.48
CA LEU A 83 -12.33 3.75 -42.03
C LEU A 83 -13.18 4.82 -41.33
N ARG A 84 -14.49 4.58 -41.17
CA ARG A 84 -15.42 5.49 -40.47
C ARG A 84 -14.94 5.76 -39.04
N ARG A 85 -14.58 4.71 -38.31
CA ARG A 85 -14.08 4.83 -36.93
C ARG A 85 -12.72 5.52 -36.86
N SER A 86 -11.81 5.20 -37.78
CA SER A 86 -10.50 5.86 -37.88
C SER A 86 -10.65 7.36 -38.17
N LEU A 87 -11.59 7.75 -39.03
CA LEU A 87 -11.87 9.16 -39.32
C LEU A 87 -12.47 9.87 -38.09
N GLN A 88 -13.38 9.22 -37.35
CA GLN A 88 -13.93 9.77 -36.11
C GLN A 88 -12.84 10.02 -35.06
N ILE A 89 -11.96 9.04 -34.82
CA ILE A 89 -10.83 9.16 -33.89
C ILE A 89 -9.89 10.28 -34.37
N GLY A 90 -9.49 10.23 -35.65
CA GLY A 90 -8.54 11.18 -36.24
C GLY A 90 -9.05 12.61 -36.26
N THR A 91 -10.33 12.84 -36.56
CA THR A 91 -10.92 14.20 -36.55
C THR A 91 -11.04 14.76 -35.14
N SER A 92 -11.42 13.92 -34.15
CA SER A 92 -11.54 14.33 -32.75
C SER A 92 -10.20 14.78 -32.17
N PHE A 93 -9.16 13.92 -32.28
CA PHE A 93 -7.82 14.28 -31.82
C PHE A 93 -7.16 15.35 -32.69
N GLY A 94 -7.32 15.27 -34.02
CA GLY A 94 -6.73 16.23 -34.95
C GLY A 94 -7.20 17.65 -34.70
N ARG A 95 -8.50 17.84 -34.41
CA ARG A 95 -9.06 19.13 -34.00
C ARG A 95 -8.41 19.63 -32.70
N TRP A 96 -8.26 18.77 -31.71
CA TRP A 96 -7.63 19.12 -30.43
C TRP A 96 -6.16 19.51 -30.60
N PHE A 97 -5.38 18.73 -31.35
CA PHE A 97 -3.97 19.02 -31.63
C PHE A 97 -3.80 20.33 -32.43
N ALA A 98 -4.64 20.57 -33.44
CA ALA A 98 -4.60 21.81 -34.21
C ALA A 98 -4.87 23.03 -33.31
N LEU A 99 -5.86 22.94 -32.43
CA LEU A 99 -6.17 23.99 -31.47
C LEU A 99 -5.03 24.21 -30.46
N ARG A 100 -4.41 23.13 -29.95
CA ARG A 100 -3.27 23.22 -29.03
C ARG A 100 -2.02 23.80 -29.69
N TYR A 101 -1.81 23.50 -30.97
CA TYR A 101 -0.74 24.08 -31.77
C TYR A 101 -0.96 25.57 -32.01
N LEU A 102 -2.19 25.98 -32.34
CA LEU A 102 -2.55 27.40 -32.45
C LEU A 102 -2.37 28.16 -31.13
N ASP A 103 -2.71 27.56 -29.99
CA ASP A 103 -2.46 28.19 -28.68
C ASP A 103 -0.96 28.35 -28.41
N SER A 104 -0.15 27.38 -28.83
CA SER A 104 1.31 27.43 -28.70
C SER A 104 1.93 28.51 -29.57
N LEU A 105 1.39 28.76 -30.78
CA LEU A 105 1.86 29.84 -31.66
C LEU A 105 1.49 31.23 -31.14
N ASN A 106 0.46 31.32 -30.30
CA ASN A 106 -0.05 32.57 -29.75
C ASN A 106 0.43 32.83 -28.31
N ASP A 107 1.39 32.07 -27.80
CA ASP A 107 1.88 32.12 -26.40
C ASP A 107 0.77 32.02 -25.34
N ARG A 108 -0.35 31.37 -25.68
CA ARG A 108 -1.52 31.15 -24.78
C ARG A 108 -1.61 29.70 -24.32
N ALA A 109 -0.53 28.94 -24.48
CA ALA A 109 -0.47 27.53 -24.16
C ALA A 109 -0.80 27.25 -22.68
N ASP A 110 -0.28 28.09 -21.78
CA ASP A 110 -0.46 27.95 -20.34
C ASP A 110 -1.86 28.45 -19.92
N ASP A 111 -2.31 29.61 -20.45
CA ASP A 111 -3.64 30.17 -20.18
C ASP A 111 -4.81 29.25 -20.62
N MET A 112 -4.63 28.55 -21.73
CA MET A 112 -5.66 27.67 -22.30
C MET A 112 -5.57 26.23 -21.80
N PHE A 113 -4.59 25.92 -20.96
CA PHE A 113 -4.30 24.55 -20.58
C PHE A 113 -5.51 23.85 -19.95
N GLU A 114 -6.13 24.44 -18.91
CA GLU A 114 -7.30 23.87 -18.23
C GLU A 114 -8.45 23.60 -19.21
N VAL A 115 -8.67 24.52 -20.16
CA VAL A 115 -9.67 24.38 -21.20
C VAL A 115 -9.35 23.19 -22.12
N ARG A 116 -8.07 22.99 -22.47
CA ARG A 116 -7.63 21.86 -23.30
C ARG A 116 -7.68 20.53 -22.58
N ALA A 117 -7.37 20.51 -21.28
CA ALA A 117 -7.50 19.32 -20.43
C ALA A 117 -8.98 18.90 -20.32
N ALA A 118 -9.89 19.83 -20.06
CA ALA A 118 -11.33 19.56 -20.05
C ALA A 118 -11.87 19.12 -21.43
N GLN A 119 -11.33 19.67 -22.53
CA GLN A 119 -11.68 19.23 -23.89
C GLN A 119 -11.19 17.81 -24.18
N LEU A 120 -9.97 17.47 -23.77
CA LEU A 120 -9.42 16.13 -23.92
C LEU A 120 -10.29 15.12 -23.18
N ARG A 121 -10.67 15.42 -21.93
CA ARG A 121 -11.61 14.60 -21.15
C ARG A 121 -12.91 14.33 -21.91
N ARG A 122 -13.54 15.36 -22.49
CA ARG A 122 -14.78 15.22 -23.27
C ARG A 122 -14.58 14.36 -24.51
N ILE A 123 -13.49 14.55 -25.25
CA ILE A 123 -13.15 13.72 -26.41
C ILE A 123 -13.03 12.24 -26.00
N LEU A 124 -12.35 11.96 -24.89
CA LEU A 124 -12.18 10.59 -24.39
C LEU A 124 -13.53 9.95 -24.01
N LEU A 125 -14.44 10.71 -23.39
CA LEU A 125 -15.83 10.27 -23.11
C LEU A 125 -16.63 10.00 -24.38
N GLU A 126 -16.54 10.89 -25.38
CA GLU A 126 -17.26 10.76 -26.66
C GLU A 126 -16.75 9.58 -27.49
N LEU A 127 -15.44 9.32 -27.45
CA LEU A 127 -14.83 8.17 -28.13
C LEU A 127 -15.19 6.86 -27.44
N GLY A 128 -15.35 6.84 -26.12
CA GLY A 128 -15.98 5.74 -25.39
C GLY A 128 -15.03 4.85 -24.58
N PRO A 129 -15.47 3.62 -24.23
CA PRO A 129 -14.89 2.84 -23.14
C PRO A 129 -13.40 2.54 -23.27
N ALA A 130 -12.90 2.22 -24.47
CA ALA A 130 -11.47 1.97 -24.69
C ALA A 130 -10.61 3.20 -24.31
N PHE A 131 -11.02 4.39 -24.75
CA PHE A 131 -10.29 5.63 -24.51
C PHE A 131 -10.42 6.11 -23.06
N VAL A 132 -11.58 5.93 -22.44
CA VAL A 132 -11.75 6.16 -20.99
C VAL A 132 -10.81 5.25 -20.19
N LYS A 133 -10.70 3.97 -20.56
CA LYS A 133 -9.79 3.02 -19.89
C LYS A 133 -8.32 3.32 -20.13
N ILE A 134 -7.94 3.79 -21.33
CA ILE A 134 -6.58 4.30 -21.58
C ILE A 134 -6.31 5.51 -20.68
N ALA A 135 -7.26 6.44 -20.60
CA ALA A 135 -7.12 7.62 -19.76
C ALA A 135 -6.96 7.26 -18.28
N GLN A 136 -7.73 6.30 -17.76
CA GLN A 136 -7.59 5.77 -16.39
C GLN A 136 -6.22 5.10 -16.16
N ALA A 137 -5.72 4.36 -17.15
CA ALA A 137 -4.41 3.72 -17.08
C ALA A 137 -3.24 4.73 -17.16
N VAL A 138 -3.42 5.85 -17.87
CA VAL A 138 -2.41 6.91 -18.00
C VAL A 138 -2.49 7.92 -16.85
N SER A 139 -3.69 8.23 -16.34
CA SER A 139 -3.94 9.18 -15.24
C SER A 139 -3.36 8.73 -13.90
N SER A 140 -2.74 7.57 -13.90
CA SER A 140 -2.14 6.94 -12.75
C SER A 140 -0.64 6.73 -12.87
N ARG A 141 -0.09 7.23 -13.99
CA ARG A 141 1.32 7.23 -14.30
C ARG A 141 1.78 8.68 -14.42
N PRO A 142 2.17 9.32 -13.30
CA PRO A 142 2.62 10.71 -13.31
C PRO A 142 3.91 10.89 -14.12
N ASP A 143 4.62 9.80 -14.45
CA ASP A 143 5.76 9.78 -15.35
C ASP A 143 5.39 9.98 -16.84
N VAL A 144 4.11 9.74 -17.20
CA VAL A 144 3.64 9.72 -18.60
C VAL A 144 2.91 11.00 -19.01
N ILE A 145 2.24 11.67 -18.08
CA ILE A 145 1.39 12.83 -18.39
C ILE A 145 1.61 13.98 -17.38
N PRO A 146 1.57 15.25 -17.82
CA PRO A 146 1.74 16.39 -16.91
C PRO A 146 0.69 16.42 -15.78
N PRO A 147 1.05 16.92 -14.57
CA PRO A 147 0.17 16.93 -13.40
C PRO A 147 -1.21 17.55 -13.63
N GLU A 148 -1.28 18.62 -14.41
CA GLU A 148 -2.51 19.38 -14.62
C GLU A 148 -3.52 18.63 -15.51
N TYR A 149 -3.05 17.67 -16.33
CA TYR A 149 -3.96 16.74 -17.01
C TYR A 149 -4.42 15.59 -16.10
N LEU A 150 -3.63 15.21 -15.09
CA LEU A 150 -4.01 14.14 -14.14
C LEU A 150 -5.31 14.51 -13.43
N ASP A 151 -5.41 15.75 -12.94
CA ASP A 151 -6.57 16.24 -12.21
C ASP A 151 -7.85 16.19 -13.06
N GLU A 152 -7.79 16.67 -14.30
CA GLU A 152 -8.96 16.61 -15.20
C GLU A 152 -9.30 15.17 -15.61
N LEU A 153 -8.31 14.32 -15.90
CA LEU A 153 -8.57 12.92 -16.27
C LEU A 153 -9.09 12.09 -15.09
N SER A 154 -8.78 12.47 -13.83
CA SER A 154 -9.34 11.81 -12.64
C SER A 154 -10.88 11.86 -12.62
N LEU A 155 -11.48 12.93 -13.17
CA LEU A 155 -12.94 13.09 -13.28
C LEU A 155 -13.60 12.08 -14.22
N LEU A 156 -12.84 11.32 -15.03
CA LEU A 156 -13.36 10.21 -15.84
C LEU A 156 -13.67 8.96 -15.00
N GLN A 157 -13.24 8.94 -13.75
CA GLN A 157 -13.52 7.85 -12.81
C GLN A 157 -14.88 8.01 -12.12
N ASP A 158 -15.53 9.18 -12.28
CA ASP A 158 -16.86 9.49 -11.74
C ASP A 158 -18.03 9.00 -12.61
N ARG A 159 -19.25 9.09 -12.07
CA ARG A 159 -20.50 8.54 -12.66
C ARG A 159 -20.67 8.93 -14.13
N ILE A 160 -20.69 7.92 -14.98
CA ILE A 160 -21.01 8.05 -16.41
C ILE A 160 -22.53 7.94 -16.59
N ALA A 161 -23.09 8.56 -17.63
CA ALA A 161 -24.51 8.47 -17.90
C ALA A 161 -24.94 7.01 -18.26
N PRO A 162 -26.10 6.55 -17.75
CA PRO A 162 -26.60 5.20 -17.98
C PRO A 162 -27.15 5.01 -19.40
N PHE A 163 -27.20 3.75 -19.85
CA PHE A 163 -27.88 3.34 -21.09
C PHE A 163 -29.31 2.84 -20.82
N SER A 164 -30.09 2.61 -21.88
CA SER A 164 -31.50 2.20 -21.78
C SER A 164 -31.69 1.00 -20.84
N THR A 165 -32.61 1.14 -19.89
CA THR A 165 -32.95 0.08 -18.94
C THR A 165 -33.63 -1.10 -19.62
N GLU A 166 -34.41 -0.87 -20.67
CA GLU A 166 -35.03 -1.92 -21.47
C GLU A 166 -33.95 -2.82 -22.11
N LEU A 167 -32.91 -2.21 -22.71
CA LEU A 167 -31.78 -2.96 -23.26
C LEU A 167 -31.00 -3.72 -22.18
N ALA A 168 -30.84 -3.13 -20.99
CA ALA A 168 -30.16 -3.80 -19.88
C ALA A 168 -30.92 -5.05 -19.43
N PHE A 169 -32.23 -4.95 -19.31
CA PHE A 169 -33.11 -6.04 -18.92
C PHE A 169 -33.11 -7.16 -19.97
N ASP A 170 -33.19 -6.80 -21.26
CA ASP A 170 -33.05 -7.76 -22.36
C ASP A 170 -31.72 -8.51 -22.32
N ILE A 171 -30.61 -7.84 -22.00
CA ILE A 171 -29.29 -8.47 -21.85
C ILE A 171 -29.31 -9.48 -20.71
N ILE A 172 -29.91 -9.13 -19.56
CA ILE A 172 -30.01 -10.01 -18.41
C ILE A 172 -30.77 -11.28 -18.74
N GLU A 173 -31.95 -11.16 -19.36
CA GLU A 173 -32.77 -12.31 -19.73
C GLU A 173 -32.06 -13.21 -20.75
N LYS A 174 -31.38 -12.63 -21.73
CA LYS A 174 -30.61 -13.38 -22.74
C LYS A 174 -29.41 -14.12 -22.15
N GLU A 175 -28.66 -13.49 -21.24
CA GLU A 175 -27.49 -14.11 -20.61
C GLU A 175 -27.90 -15.22 -19.64
N LEU A 176 -28.96 -14.99 -18.86
CA LEU A 176 -29.44 -15.94 -17.86
C LEU A 176 -30.41 -16.98 -18.42
N GLN A 177 -30.85 -16.81 -19.68
CA GLN A 177 -31.79 -17.71 -20.39
C GLN A 177 -33.11 -17.89 -19.64
N MET A 178 -33.53 -16.85 -18.90
CA MET A 178 -34.71 -16.87 -18.05
C MET A 178 -35.34 -15.48 -17.98
N PRO A 179 -36.68 -15.37 -17.91
CA PRO A 179 -37.36 -14.11 -17.68
C PRO A 179 -36.97 -13.48 -16.32
N LEU A 180 -36.90 -12.14 -16.26
CA LEU A 180 -36.49 -11.42 -15.04
C LEU A 180 -37.34 -11.77 -13.82
N ASP A 181 -38.65 -11.91 -14.02
CA ASP A 181 -39.61 -12.21 -12.95
C ASP A 181 -39.42 -13.61 -12.36
N MET A 182 -38.82 -14.56 -13.08
CA MET A 182 -38.46 -15.87 -12.53
C MET A 182 -37.20 -15.82 -11.66
N ILE A 183 -36.28 -14.89 -11.96
CA ILE A 183 -34.99 -14.77 -11.27
C ILE A 183 -35.11 -13.87 -10.04
N PHE A 184 -35.78 -12.73 -10.21
CA PHE A 184 -35.90 -11.69 -9.19
C PHE A 184 -37.36 -11.49 -8.77
N SER A 185 -37.60 -11.32 -7.49
CA SER A 185 -38.91 -10.91 -6.97
C SER A 185 -39.13 -9.40 -7.06
N GLU A 186 -38.05 -8.62 -6.98
CA GLU A 186 -38.03 -7.16 -7.05
C GLU A 186 -36.78 -6.72 -7.80
N MET A 187 -36.88 -5.66 -8.62
CA MET A 187 -35.74 -5.04 -9.29
C MET A 187 -35.97 -3.54 -9.44
N SER A 188 -34.92 -2.73 -9.28
CA SER A 188 -35.03 -1.28 -9.37
C SER A 188 -35.37 -0.84 -10.79
N PRO A 189 -36.34 0.08 -11.00
CA PRO A 189 -36.74 0.52 -12.34
C PRO A 189 -35.72 1.43 -13.02
N ARG A 190 -34.72 1.90 -12.28
CA ARG A 190 -33.60 2.72 -12.76
C ARG A 190 -32.29 2.15 -12.21
N PRO A 191 -31.17 2.32 -12.93
CA PRO A 191 -29.86 1.94 -12.40
C PRO A 191 -29.51 2.80 -11.18
N VAL A 192 -28.91 2.16 -10.18
CA VAL A 192 -28.43 2.81 -8.96
C VAL A 192 -27.06 3.44 -9.18
N ALA A 193 -26.25 2.85 -10.06
CA ALA A 193 -24.94 3.35 -10.46
C ALA A 193 -24.66 3.01 -11.93
N ALA A 194 -23.80 3.80 -12.57
CA ALA A 194 -23.30 3.56 -13.91
C ALA A 194 -21.80 3.84 -13.96
N ALA A 195 -21.08 2.98 -14.67
CA ALA A 195 -19.63 2.96 -14.81
C ALA A 195 -19.24 2.84 -16.29
N SER A 196 -17.94 2.77 -16.59
CA SER A 196 -17.42 2.80 -17.97
C SER A 196 -17.83 1.59 -18.80
N LEU A 197 -17.91 0.39 -18.20
CA LEU A 197 -18.27 -0.85 -18.89
C LEU A 197 -19.72 -1.29 -18.70
N GLY A 198 -20.48 -0.69 -17.78
CA GLY A 198 -21.82 -1.19 -17.44
C GLY A 198 -22.56 -0.35 -16.41
N GLN A 199 -23.73 -0.83 -15.99
CA GLN A 199 -24.56 -0.18 -14.97
C GLN A 199 -25.14 -1.20 -13.98
N VAL A 200 -25.48 -0.73 -12.78
CA VAL A 200 -25.84 -1.57 -11.64
C VAL A 200 -27.28 -1.32 -11.23
N TYR A 201 -28.02 -2.39 -11.00
CA TYR A 201 -29.37 -2.40 -10.46
C TYR A 201 -29.39 -3.05 -9.09
N GLN A 202 -30.32 -2.63 -8.24
CA GLN A 202 -30.64 -3.37 -7.02
C GLN A 202 -31.76 -4.35 -7.33
N ALA A 203 -31.63 -5.60 -6.89
CA ALA A 203 -32.66 -6.61 -7.06
C ALA A 203 -32.77 -7.51 -5.83
N ARG A 204 -33.84 -8.30 -5.77
CA ARG A 204 -34.04 -9.34 -4.76
C ARG A 204 -34.16 -10.69 -5.43
N LEU A 205 -33.30 -11.63 -5.07
CA LEU A 205 -33.33 -12.99 -5.60
C LEU A 205 -34.60 -13.71 -5.16
N ARG A 206 -35.31 -14.32 -6.12
CA ARG A 206 -36.53 -15.09 -5.81
C ARG A 206 -36.24 -16.38 -5.05
N SER A 207 -35.08 -17.01 -5.30
CA SER A 207 -34.70 -18.30 -4.72
C SER A 207 -34.53 -18.28 -3.20
N ASN A 208 -34.01 -17.18 -2.64
CA ASN A 208 -33.66 -17.08 -1.22
C ASN A 208 -34.03 -15.73 -0.56
N GLY A 209 -34.59 -14.78 -1.31
CA GLY A 209 -35.00 -13.47 -0.80
C GLY A 209 -33.87 -12.47 -0.53
N LYS A 210 -32.60 -12.83 -0.80
CA LYS A 210 -31.43 -11.96 -0.56
C LYS A 210 -31.42 -10.76 -1.51
N LEU A 211 -31.00 -9.61 -1.00
CA LEU A 211 -30.75 -8.41 -1.80
C LEU A 211 -29.41 -8.54 -2.54
N VAL A 212 -29.41 -8.17 -3.81
CA VAL A 212 -28.25 -8.28 -4.71
C VAL A 212 -28.06 -7.03 -5.55
N ALA A 213 -26.81 -6.76 -5.89
CA ALA A 213 -26.42 -5.85 -6.95
C ALA A 213 -26.30 -6.65 -8.27
N VAL A 214 -26.98 -6.20 -9.31
CA VAL A 214 -26.94 -6.79 -10.66
C VAL A 214 -26.25 -5.81 -11.58
N LYS A 215 -24.98 -6.07 -11.90
CA LYS A 215 -24.16 -5.26 -12.82
C LYS A 215 -24.28 -5.83 -14.22
N VAL A 216 -24.70 -4.99 -15.16
CA VAL A 216 -24.97 -5.36 -16.56
C VAL A 216 -24.03 -4.58 -17.47
N GLN A 217 -23.35 -5.31 -18.35
CA GLN A 217 -22.42 -4.72 -19.29
C GLN A 217 -23.14 -3.88 -20.34
N ARG A 218 -22.51 -2.79 -20.76
CA ARG A 218 -22.99 -1.91 -21.84
C ARG A 218 -23.09 -2.70 -23.15
N PRO A 219 -24.21 -2.60 -23.91
CA PRO A 219 -24.36 -3.30 -25.18
C PRO A 219 -23.26 -2.91 -26.18
N GLY A 220 -22.77 -3.86 -26.98
CA GLY A 220 -21.82 -3.57 -28.06
C GLY A 220 -20.40 -3.20 -27.59
N VAL A 221 -20.13 -3.19 -26.28
CA VAL A 221 -18.85 -2.70 -25.74
C VAL A 221 -17.67 -3.52 -26.21
N GLN A 222 -17.84 -4.84 -26.35
CA GLN A 222 -16.79 -5.73 -26.85
C GLN A 222 -16.45 -5.40 -28.30
N ALA A 223 -17.46 -5.15 -29.14
CA ALA A 223 -17.25 -4.77 -30.53
C ALA A 223 -16.48 -3.46 -30.65
N VAL A 224 -16.90 -2.43 -29.93
CA VAL A 224 -16.25 -1.12 -29.96
C VAL A 224 -14.81 -1.19 -29.47
N ILE A 225 -14.57 -1.83 -28.32
CA ILE A 225 -13.22 -1.99 -27.77
C ILE A 225 -12.32 -2.76 -28.74
N SER A 226 -12.83 -3.85 -29.33
CA SER A 226 -12.06 -4.65 -30.30
C SER A 226 -11.67 -3.85 -31.54
N LEU A 227 -12.59 -3.02 -32.06
CA LEU A 227 -12.34 -2.16 -33.21
C LEU A 227 -11.31 -1.07 -32.89
N ASP A 228 -11.43 -0.44 -31.73
CA ASP A 228 -10.49 0.59 -31.28
C ASP A 228 -9.09 0.00 -31.08
N ILE A 229 -8.97 -1.17 -30.47
CA ILE A 229 -7.67 -1.87 -30.33
C ILE A 229 -7.08 -2.20 -31.70
N TYR A 230 -7.89 -2.68 -32.65
CA TYR A 230 -7.43 -2.96 -34.01
C TYR A 230 -6.81 -1.72 -34.68
N ILE A 231 -7.48 -0.55 -34.56
CA ILE A 231 -7.00 0.72 -35.11
C ILE A 231 -5.75 1.20 -34.36
N LEU A 232 -5.77 1.22 -33.02
CA LEU A 232 -4.66 1.67 -32.19
C LEU A 232 -3.40 0.82 -32.44
N ARG A 233 -3.56 -0.49 -32.62
CA ARG A 233 -2.45 -1.41 -32.89
C ARG A 233 -1.82 -1.18 -34.26
N PHE A 234 -2.64 -0.85 -35.26
CA PHE A 234 -2.15 -0.42 -36.57
C PHE A 234 -1.35 0.89 -36.45
N LEU A 235 -1.89 1.89 -35.74
CA LEU A 235 -1.22 3.18 -35.52
C LEU A 235 0.09 3.02 -34.74
N ALA A 236 0.13 2.18 -33.71
CA ALA A 236 1.35 1.87 -32.96
C ALA A 236 2.44 1.26 -33.86
N GLY A 237 2.06 0.37 -34.79
CA GLY A 237 2.97 -0.20 -35.78
C GLY A 237 3.52 0.83 -36.78
N VAL A 238 2.70 1.80 -37.19
CA VAL A 238 3.15 2.92 -38.04
C VAL A 238 4.08 3.84 -37.25
N ALA A 239 3.71 4.21 -36.02
CA ALA A 239 4.52 5.08 -35.16
C ALA A 239 5.91 4.50 -34.89
N ARG A 240 6.02 3.19 -34.68
CA ARG A 240 7.32 2.50 -34.53
C ARG A 240 8.21 2.57 -35.77
N LYS A 241 7.62 2.57 -36.97
CA LYS A 241 8.38 2.69 -38.23
C LYS A 241 8.86 4.12 -38.48
N VAL A 242 8.09 5.11 -38.05
CA VAL A 242 8.33 6.54 -38.32
C VAL A 242 9.18 7.20 -37.23
N GLY A 243 8.86 6.96 -35.96
CA GLY A 243 9.63 7.41 -34.82
C GLY A 243 10.51 6.26 -34.31
N LYS A 244 11.83 6.49 -34.22
CA LYS A 244 12.81 5.54 -33.65
C LYS A 244 12.60 5.33 -32.14
N PHE A 245 11.40 4.94 -31.71
CA PHE A 245 11.09 4.61 -30.33
C PHE A 245 11.71 3.24 -30.00
N ASN A 246 12.47 3.17 -28.90
CA ASN A 246 13.09 1.91 -28.44
C ASN A 246 12.09 0.96 -27.77
N THR A 247 10.86 1.40 -27.50
CA THR A 247 9.80 0.63 -26.84
C THR A 247 8.87 0.01 -27.87
N ASP A 248 8.53 -1.27 -27.70
CA ASP A 248 7.53 -1.92 -28.55
C ASP A 248 6.11 -1.50 -28.16
N LEU A 249 5.64 -0.39 -28.75
CA LEU A 249 4.30 0.16 -28.50
C LEU A 249 3.19 -0.87 -28.79
N GLN A 250 3.40 -1.81 -29.71
CA GLN A 250 2.41 -2.85 -29.99
C GLN A 250 2.34 -3.86 -28.85
N ALA A 251 3.48 -4.26 -28.28
CA ALA A 251 3.50 -5.17 -27.13
C ALA A 251 2.82 -4.55 -25.89
N VAL A 252 3.08 -3.27 -25.61
CA VAL A 252 2.43 -2.53 -24.51
C VAL A 252 0.92 -2.47 -24.72
N LEU A 253 0.48 -2.16 -25.95
CA LEU A 253 -0.95 -2.14 -26.27
C LEU A 253 -1.58 -3.53 -26.15
N ASP A 254 -0.88 -4.58 -26.59
CA ASP A 254 -1.36 -5.96 -26.54
C ASP A 254 -1.53 -6.45 -25.08
N GLU A 255 -0.63 -6.08 -24.18
CA GLU A 255 -0.75 -6.37 -22.74
C GLU A 255 -1.95 -5.63 -22.11
N TRP A 256 -2.08 -4.33 -22.40
CA TRP A 256 -3.21 -3.52 -21.94
C TRP A 256 -4.55 -4.07 -22.46
N ALA A 257 -4.61 -4.39 -23.77
CA ALA A 257 -5.80 -4.94 -24.41
C ALA A 257 -6.21 -6.28 -23.80
N SER A 258 -5.24 -7.17 -23.52
CA SER A 258 -5.48 -8.43 -22.82
C SER A 258 -6.09 -8.21 -21.42
N SER A 259 -5.60 -7.22 -20.68
CA SER A 259 -6.18 -6.84 -19.38
C SER A 259 -7.62 -6.33 -19.53
N LEU A 260 -7.89 -5.46 -20.50
CA LEU A 260 -9.23 -4.91 -20.74
C LEU A 260 -10.24 -6.00 -21.16
N PHE A 261 -9.81 -6.99 -21.96
CA PHE A 261 -10.67 -8.13 -22.30
C PHE A 261 -10.99 -9.01 -21.11
N ARG A 262 -10.06 -9.18 -20.17
CA ARG A 262 -10.35 -9.88 -18.90
C ARG A 262 -11.36 -9.11 -18.06
N GLU A 263 -11.25 -7.78 -18.02
CA GLU A 263 -12.21 -6.92 -17.30
C GLU A 263 -13.63 -6.98 -17.90
N MET A 264 -13.75 -7.25 -19.21
CA MET A 264 -15.04 -7.45 -19.88
C MET A 264 -15.72 -8.79 -19.56
N ASP A 265 -15.03 -9.74 -18.91
CA ASP A 265 -15.63 -11.00 -18.47
C ASP A 265 -15.96 -10.95 -16.99
N TYR A 266 -17.23 -10.66 -16.69
CA TYR A 266 -17.71 -10.56 -15.31
C TYR A 266 -17.61 -11.85 -14.50
N ARG A 267 -17.37 -13.00 -15.14
CA ARG A 267 -17.05 -14.24 -14.42
C ARG A 267 -15.68 -14.17 -13.76
N GLU A 268 -14.71 -13.52 -14.40
CA GLU A 268 -13.38 -13.31 -13.83
C GLU A 268 -13.45 -12.31 -12.67
N GLU A 269 -14.23 -11.23 -12.80
CA GLU A 269 -14.50 -10.29 -11.68
C GLU A 269 -15.13 -11.01 -10.48
N ALA A 270 -16.11 -11.89 -10.69
CA ALA A 270 -16.72 -12.67 -9.61
C ALA A 270 -15.72 -13.62 -8.94
N ARG A 271 -14.88 -14.33 -9.72
CA ARG A 271 -13.84 -15.21 -9.17
C ARG A 271 -12.80 -14.44 -8.38
N ASN A 272 -12.39 -13.28 -8.89
CA ASN A 272 -11.50 -12.36 -8.19
C ASN A 272 -12.09 -11.91 -6.86
N GLY A 273 -13.38 -11.55 -6.82
CA GLY A 273 -14.08 -11.18 -5.59
C GLY A 273 -14.14 -12.34 -4.57
N LEU A 274 -14.37 -13.57 -5.02
CA LEU A 274 -14.33 -14.75 -4.14
C LEU A 274 -12.95 -14.99 -3.56
N LYS A 275 -11.91 -14.94 -4.40
CA LYS A 275 -10.52 -15.08 -3.96
C LYS A 275 -10.15 -13.97 -2.97
N PHE A 276 -10.56 -12.74 -3.25
CA PHE A 276 -10.35 -11.61 -2.34
C PHE A 276 -11.08 -11.82 -1.00
N ARG A 277 -12.32 -12.32 -1.03
CA ARG A 277 -13.09 -12.66 0.18
C ARG A 277 -12.42 -13.77 0.99
N GLU A 278 -11.89 -14.79 0.33
CA GLU A 278 -11.20 -15.91 0.99
C GLU A 278 -9.96 -15.43 1.75
N LEU A 279 -9.16 -14.56 1.12
CA LEU A 279 -7.90 -14.05 1.66
C LEU A 279 -8.12 -12.96 2.71
N TYR A 280 -8.99 -11.98 2.43
CA TYR A 280 -9.11 -10.75 3.21
C TYR A 280 -10.42 -10.60 3.98
N GLY A 281 -11.45 -11.40 3.66
CA GLY A 281 -12.75 -11.34 4.35
C GLY A 281 -12.71 -11.80 5.82
N LYS A 282 -11.59 -12.39 6.26
CA LYS A 282 -11.32 -12.73 7.67
C LYS A 282 -10.68 -11.59 8.44
N LEU A 283 -10.18 -10.55 7.76
CA LEU A 283 -9.63 -9.38 8.41
C LEU A 283 -10.73 -8.65 9.17
N ARG A 284 -10.41 -8.23 10.39
CA ARG A 284 -11.34 -7.49 11.23
C ARG A 284 -11.76 -6.20 10.50
N ASP A 285 -13.06 -5.93 10.53
CA ASP A 285 -13.65 -4.71 9.98
C ASP A 285 -13.47 -4.53 8.45
N VAL A 286 -13.11 -5.60 7.72
CA VAL A 286 -13.16 -5.68 6.26
C VAL A 286 -14.39 -6.48 5.84
N MET A 287 -15.09 -6.00 4.81
CA MET A 287 -16.27 -6.63 4.22
C MET A 287 -16.05 -6.81 2.71
N VAL A 288 -16.38 -7.99 2.21
CA VAL A 288 -16.30 -8.32 0.78
C VAL A 288 -17.62 -8.99 0.43
N PRO A 289 -18.40 -8.49 -0.55
CA PRO A 289 -19.70 -9.06 -0.88
C PRO A 289 -19.59 -10.51 -1.35
N GLU A 290 -20.60 -11.32 -1.05
CA GLU A 290 -20.72 -12.65 -1.64
C GLU A 290 -20.99 -12.56 -3.14
N MET A 291 -20.32 -13.41 -3.93
CA MET A 291 -20.48 -13.46 -5.40
C MET A 291 -21.35 -14.65 -5.79
N TYR A 292 -22.43 -14.40 -6.53
CA TYR A 292 -23.37 -15.44 -6.96
C TYR A 292 -22.93 -16.01 -8.32
N LEU A 293 -21.93 -16.91 -8.29
CA LEU A 293 -21.32 -17.46 -9.51
C LEU A 293 -22.31 -18.19 -10.43
N GLU A 294 -23.26 -18.93 -9.86
CA GLU A 294 -24.23 -19.72 -10.64
C GLU A 294 -25.13 -18.82 -11.50
N GLN A 295 -25.40 -17.61 -11.03
CA GLN A 295 -26.21 -16.59 -11.70
C GLN A 295 -25.35 -15.47 -12.31
N THR A 296 -24.03 -15.64 -12.35
CA THR A 296 -23.10 -14.74 -13.05
C THR A 296 -22.76 -15.30 -14.42
N ARG A 297 -22.76 -14.43 -15.43
CA ARG A 297 -22.40 -14.73 -16.83
C ARG A 297 -21.40 -13.70 -17.31
N ARG A 298 -21.03 -13.76 -18.59
CA ARG A 298 -19.98 -12.89 -19.14
C ARG A 298 -20.37 -11.41 -19.07
N ARG A 299 -21.65 -11.10 -19.32
CA ARG A 299 -22.16 -9.72 -19.38
C ARG A 299 -23.01 -9.31 -18.19
N VAL A 300 -23.22 -10.20 -17.22
CA VAL A 300 -24.05 -9.98 -16.04
C VAL A 300 -23.34 -10.52 -14.79
N LEU A 301 -23.04 -9.65 -13.83
CA LEU A 301 -22.50 -9.99 -12.53
C LEU A 301 -23.59 -9.84 -11.47
N ILE A 302 -23.74 -10.84 -10.62
CA ILE A 302 -24.64 -10.77 -9.45
C ILE A 302 -23.81 -10.95 -8.18
N MET A 303 -23.90 -9.97 -7.30
CA MET A 303 -23.20 -9.97 -6.01
C MET A 303 -24.12 -9.49 -4.88
N GLU A 304 -23.74 -9.76 -3.64
CA GLU A 304 -24.44 -9.28 -2.44
C GLU A 304 -24.59 -7.75 -2.48
N TRP A 305 -25.81 -7.27 -2.19
CA TRP A 305 -26.04 -5.85 -2.05
C TRP A 305 -25.41 -5.34 -0.75
N VAL A 306 -24.55 -4.34 -0.85
CA VAL A 306 -23.90 -3.72 0.31
C VAL A 306 -24.47 -2.33 0.55
N GLU A 307 -25.07 -2.13 1.71
CA GLU A 307 -25.54 -0.81 2.14
C GLU A 307 -24.44 -0.07 2.90
N GLY A 308 -24.15 1.15 2.45
CA GLY A 308 -23.12 1.98 3.05
C GLY A 308 -23.02 3.37 2.43
N VAL A 309 -22.10 4.16 2.95
CA VAL A 309 -21.73 5.49 2.45
C VAL A 309 -20.30 5.42 1.91
N ARG A 310 -19.99 6.16 0.84
CA ARG A 310 -18.62 6.19 0.28
C ARG A 310 -17.62 6.58 1.37
N LEU A 311 -16.49 5.87 1.44
CA LEU A 311 -15.46 6.16 2.44
C LEU A 311 -14.95 7.61 2.34
N SER A 312 -14.84 8.14 1.11
CA SER A 312 -14.48 9.55 0.86
C SER A 312 -15.49 10.59 1.37
N GLU A 313 -16.68 10.17 1.76
CA GLU A 313 -17.73 11.05 2.30
C GLU A 313 -17.87 10.91 3.82
N VAL A 314 -17.20 9.93 4.43
CA VAL A 314 -17.24 9.70 5.88
C VAL A 314 -15.90 10.05 6.51
N ARG A 315 -15.95 10.88 7.57
CA ARG A 315 -14.78 11.22 8.40
C ARG A 315 -14.39 10.06 9.33
N ASP A 316 -14.00 8.92 8.75
CA ASP A 316 -13.65 7.70 9.47
C ASP A 316 -12.19 7.31 9.19
N LEU A 317 -11.26 7.94 9.92
CA LEU A 317 -9.83 7.67 9.78
C LEU A 317 -9.48 6.22 10.14
N TYR A 318 -10.24 5.61 11.05
CA TYR A 318 -10.03 4.22 11.45
C TYR A 318 -10.24 3.28 10.24
N LEU A 319 -11.30 3.48 9.46
CA LEU A 319 -11.52 2.66 8.26
C LEU A 319 -10.49 2.92 7.16
N VAL A 320 -9.91 4.12 7.10
CA VAL A 320 -8.77 4.37 6.22
C VAL A 320 -7.56 3.54 6.66
N GLU A 321 -7.26 3.48 7.96
CA GLU A 321 -6.20 2.62 8.50
C GLU A 321 -6.47 1.13 8.25
N VAL A 322 -7.74 0.67 8.35
CA VAL A 322 -8.14 -0.68 7.94
C VAL A 322 -7.84 -0.92 6.46
N GLY A 323 -8.11 0.06 5.60
CA GLY A 323 -7.80 0.00 4.17
C GLY A 323 -6.30 -0.05 3.88
N VAL A 324 -5.49 0.74 4.61
CA VAL A 324 -4.02 0.72 4.52
C VAL A 324 -3.50 -0.65 4.96
N TYR A 325 -4.00 -1.16 6.08
CA TYR A 325 -3.67 -2.50 6.58
C TYR A 325 -4.01 -3.58 5.53
N CYS A 326 -5.22 -3.55 4.97
CA CYS A 326 -5.63 -4.50 3.93
C CYS A 326 -4.72 -4.41 2.70
N SER A 327 -4.35 -3.20 2.27
CA SER A 327 -3.47 -2.97 1.12
C SER A 327 -2.05 -3.48 1.37
N LEU A 328 -1.53 -3.34 2.59
CA LEU A 328 -0.24 -3.88 2.98
C LEU A 328 -0.25 -5.42 3.05
N SER A 329 -1.31 -6.03 3.62
CA SER A 329 -1.50 -7.50 3.58
C SER A 329 -1.60 -8.02 2.14
N GLN A 330 -2.24 -7.28 1.24
CA GLN A 330 -2.26 -7.62 -0.19
C GLN A 330 -0.85 -7.64 -0.78
N LEU A 331 -0.03 -6.66 -0.43
CA LEU A 331 1.33 -6.52 -0.95
C LEU A 331 2.30 -7.55 -0.37
N LEU A 332 2.40 -7.68 0.96
CA LEU A 332 3.49 -8.45 1.59
C LEU A 332 3.08 -9.83 2.11
N GLU A 333 1.78 -10.13 2.22
CA GLU A 333 1.35 -11.40 2.80
C GLU A 333 0.92 -12.41 1.73
N TYR A 334 -0.12 -12.08 0.96
CA TYR A 334 -0.69 -13.04 0.00
C TYR A 334 -0.31 -12.72 -1.46
N GLY A 335 0.04 -11.47 -1.75
CA GLY A 335 0.37 -11.00 -3.09
C GLY A 335 -0.79 -10.86 -4.05
N PHE A 336 -2.03 -11.13 -3.65
CA PHE A 336 -3.21 -10.91 -4.48
C PHE A 336 -3.76 -9.52 -4.21
N TYR A 337 -3.52 -8.58 -5.11
CA TYR A 337 -3.75 -7.16 -4.82
C TYR A 337 -4.83 -6.55 -5.71
N HIS A 338 -5.54 -5.58 -5.13
CA HIS A 338 -6.51 -4.75 -5.81
C HIS A 338 -5.79 -3.55 -6.42
N ALA A 339 -5.81 -3.51 -7.75
CA ALA A 339 -5.01 -2.60 -8.55
C ALA A 339 -5.65 -1.22 -8.77
N ASP A 340 -6.91 -1.04 -8.39
CA ASP A 340 -7.65 0.21 -8.58
C ASP A 340 -8.71 0.43 -7.50
N PRO A 341 -8.32 0.62 -6.23
CA PRO A 341 -9.26 0.86 -5.14
C PRO A 341 -9.73 2.34 -5.18
N HIS A 342 -10.44 2.69 -6.25
CA HIS A 342 -11.03 4.00 -6.45
C HIS A 342 -11.95 4.36 -5.26
N PRO A 343 -12.01 5.63 -4.79
CA PRO A 343 -12.83 6.01 -3.65
C PRO A 343 -14.32 5.62 -3.79
N GLY A 344 -14.83 5.53 -5.02
CA GLY A 344 -16.19 5.07 -5.31
C GLY A 344 -16.44 3.58 -5.02
N ASN A 345 -15.40 2.76 -4.96
CA ASN A 345 -15.47 1.31 -4.75
C ASN A 345 -15.23 0.92 -3.28
N LEU A 346 -15.00 1.89 -2.40
CA LEU A 346 -14.81 1.73 -0.97
C LEU A 346 -16.00 2.33 -0.22
N LEU A 347 -16.75 1.49 0.50
CA LEU A 347 -17.87 1.94 1.33
C LEU A 347 -17.57 1.71 2.81
N ARG A 348 -18.05 2.63 3.64
CA ARG A 348 -18.33 2.35 5.04
C ARG A 348 -19.73 1.75 5.15
N THR A 349 -19.81 0.51 5.58
CA THR A 349 -21.09 -0.17 5.83
C THR A 349 -21.80 0.42 7.05
N ILE A 350 -23.09 0.11 7.19
CA ILE A 350 -23.90 0.55 8.35
C ILE A 350 -23.34 0.02 9.67
N ASP A 351 -22.81 -1.21 9.67
CA ASP A 351 -22.17 -1.85 10.82
C ASP A 351 -20.72 -1.38 11.06
N GLY A 352 -20.23 -0.40 10.28
CA GLY A 352 -18.94 0.25 10.51
C GLY A 352 -17.73 -0.53 9.99
N LYS A 353 -17.89 -1.30 8.91
CA LYS A 353 -16.81 -2.02 8.21
C LYS A 353 -16.45 -1.34 6.89
N LEU A 354 -15.23 -1.59 6.42
CA LEU A 354 -14.77 -1.19 5.10
C LEU A 354 -15.16 -2.26 4.07
N ALA A 355 -16.08 -1.93 3.17
CA ALA A 355 -16.50 -2.78 2.08
C ALA A 355 -15.80 -2.44 0.75
N TYR A 356 -15.32 -3.48 0.07
CA TYR A 356 -14.78 -3.41 -1.29
C TYR A 356 -15.82 -3.91 -2.30
N LEU A 357 -16.04 -3.18 -3.40
CA LEU A 357 -17.12 -3.48 -4.35
C LEU A 357 -16.69 -3.92 -5.75
N ASP A 358 -15.48 -3.55 -6.19
CA ASP A 358 -15.03 -3.77 -7.56
C ASP A 358 -13.79 -4.66 -7.56
N PHE A 359 -13.84 -5.74 -8.34
CA PHE A 359 -12.75 -6.70 -8.45
C PHE A 359 -12.34 -6.92 -9.91
N GLY A 360 -12.67 -5.97 -10.79
CA GLY A 360 -12.33 -6.01 -12.21
C GLY A 360 -10.83 -5.85 -12.46
N MET A 361 -10.14 -5.14 -11.55
CA MET A 361 -8.69 -4.92 -11.61
C MET A 361 -7.98 -5.54 -10.41
N MET A 362 -7.62 -6.82 -10.56
CA MET A 362 -6.79 -7.56 -9.61
C MET A 362 -5.48 -8.01 -10.25
N GLY A 363 -4.43 -8.09 -9.45
CA GLY A 363 -3.12 -8.60 -9.88
C GLY A 363 -2.51 -9.54 -8.85
N GLU A 364 -1.41 -10.17 -9.25
CA GLU A 364 -0.66 -11.08 -8.40
C GLU A 364 0.83 -10.73 -8.38
N PHE A 365 1.39 -10.66 -7.17
CA PHE A 365 2.82 -10.62 -6.92
C PHE A 365 3.36 -12.03 -6.80
N ARG A 366 4.54 -12.27 -7.39
CA ARG A 366 5.32 -13.46 -7.07
C ARG A 366 5.98 -13.30 -5.70
N GLN A 367 6.27 -14.41 -5.02
CA GLN A 367 6.88 -14.37 -3.68
C GLN A 367 8.21 -13.61 -3.68
N GLU A 368 9.03 -13.77 -4.72
CA GLU A 368 10.35 -13.14 -4.80
C GLU A 368 10.26 -11.61 -4.83
N LEU A 369 9.23 -11.07 -5.47
CA LEU A 369 8.98 -9.62 -5.51
C LEU A 369 8.48 -9.11 -4.15
N ARG A 370 7.70 -9.90 -3.42
CA ARG A 370 7.26 -9.57 -2.06
C ARG A 370 8.44 -9.51 -1.11
N ASP A 371 9.30 -10.53 -1.14
CA ASP A 371 10.51 -10.60 -0.33
C ASP A 371 11.42 -9.40 -0.61
N GLY A 372 11.69 -9.12 -1.89
CA GLY A 372 12.51 -7.96 -2.28
C GLY A 372 11.92 -6.61 -1.86
N PHE A 373 10.59 -6.47 -1.79
CA PHE A 373 9.97 -5.24 -1.27
C PHE A 373 10.16 -5.10 0.25
N ILE A 374 10.05 -6.20 0.99
CA ILE A 374 10.29 -6.19 2.43
C ILE A 374 11.77 -5.86 2.71
N GLU A 375 12.70 -6.45 1.95
CA GLU A 375 14.12 -6.13 1.99
C GLU A 375 14.38 -4.64 1.71
N ALA A 376 13.76 -4.08 0.67
CA ALA A 376 13.87 -2.64 0.36
C ALA A 376 13.34 -1.76 1.49
N CYS A 377 12.19 -2.11 2.09
CA CYS A 377 11.66 -1.40 3.25
C CYS A 377 12.60 -1.47 4.45
N LEU A 378 13.25 -2.62 4.66
CA LEU A 378 14.23 -2.82 5.72
C LEU A 378 15.50 -2.01 5.50
N HIS A 379 16.09 -2.02 4.30
CA HIS A 379 17.26 -1.21 3.98
C HIS A 379 16.96 0.29 4.11
N LEU A 380 15.78 0.73 3.67
CA LEU A 380 15.34 2.12 3.82
C LEU A 380 15.28 2.55 5.30
N VAL A 381 14.64 1.75 6.16
CA VAL A 381 14.51 2.03 7.59
C VAL A 381 15.87 2.10 8.28
N ASN A 382 16.78 1.22 7.88
CA ASN A 382 18.12 1.16 8.46
C ASN A 382 19.09 2.18 7.88
N ARG A 383 18.62 3.05 6.97
CA ARG A 383 19.46 4.00 6.22
C ARG A 383 20.60 3.30 5.45
N ASP A 384 20.38 2.06 5.05
CA ASP A 384 21.28 1.30 4.19
C ASP A 384 20.94 1.57 2.72
N PHE A 385 21.36 2.74 2.21
CA PHE A 385 21.07 3.14 0.84
C PHE A 385 21.83 2.30 -0.20
N ASP A 386 22.94 1.67 0.20
CA ASP A 386 23.69 0.73 -0.63
C ASP A 386 22.93 -0.58 -0.87
N GLY A 387 22.31 -1.12 0.18
CA GLY A 387 21.38 -2.24 0.10
C GLY A 387 20.15 -1.88 -0.74
N LEU A 388 19.53 -0.72 -0.45
CA LEU A 388 18.35 -0.24 -1.15
C LEU A 388 18.56 -0.10 -2.67
N ALA A 389 19.72 0.41 -3.09
CA ALA A 389 20.08 0.52 -4.50
C ALA A 389 20.17 -0.85 -5.20
N LYS A 390 20.69 -1.87 -4.51
CA LYS A 390 20.73 -3.25 -5.04
C LYS A 390 19.32 -3.82 -5.18
N ASP A 391 18.46 -3.62 -4.18
CA ASP A 391 17.08 -4.09 -4.23
C ASP A 391 16.32 -3.48 -5.39
N PHE A 392 16.53 -2.20 -5.70
CA PHE A 392 15.88 -1.54 -6.82
C PHE A 392 16.29 -2.14 -8.18
N VAL A 393 17.52 -2.66 -8.29
CA VAL A 393 17.94 -3.44 -9.46
C VAL A 393 17.26 -4.82 -9.47
N THR A 394 17.23 -5.52 -8.33
CA THR A 394 16.58 -6.83 -8.19
C THR A 394 15.08 -6.79 -8.49
N LEU A 395 14.40 -5.73 -8.04
CA LEU A 395 12.97 -5.46 -8.28
C LEU A 395 12.68 -4.97 -9.70
N GLY A 396 13.70 -4.77 -10.53
CA GLY A 396 13.57 -4.29 -11.91
C GLY A 396 13.18 -2.81 -12.01
N LEU A 397 13.24 -2.06 -10.91
CA LEU A 397 13.02 -0.59 -10.89
C LEU A 397 14.16 0.15 -11.60
N LEU A 398 15.37 -0.42 -11.54
CA LEU A 398 16.56 0.07 -12.19
C LEU A 398 17.15 -0.96 -13.15
N PRO A 399 17.65 -0.54 -14.32
CA PRO A 399 18.37 -1.44 -15.20
C PRO A 399 19.68 -1.88 -14.55
N ALA A 400 20.13 -3.11 -14.81
CA ALA A 400 21.41 -3.63 -14.31
C ALA A 400 22.65 -2.83 -14.78
N THR A 401 22.47 -1.95 -15.77
CA THR A 401 23.50 -1.03 -16.28
C THR A 401 23.55 0.30 -15.54
N ALA A 402 22.66 0.56 -14.58
CA ALA A 402 22.67 1.78 -13.79
C ALA A 402 23.95 1.87 -12.94
N GLN A 403 24.60 3.04 -12.92
CA GLN A 403 25.78 3.25 -12.09
C GLN A 403 25.39 3.29 -10.62
N LYS A 404 25.83 2.27 -9.87
CA LYS A 404 25.47 2.06 -8.46
C LYS A 404 25.70 3.31 -7.61
N ASP A 405 26.86 3.95 -7.74
CA ASP A 405 27.24 5.08 -6.88
C ASP A 405 26.38 6.33 -7.13
N GLU A 406 26.00 6.59 -8.38
CA GLU A 406 25.11 7.72 -8.73
C GLU A 406 23.68 7.49 -8.25
N VAL A 407 23.18 6.25 -8.39
CA VAL A 407 21.87 5.83 -7.88
C VAL A 407 21.84 5.93 -6.36
N THR A 408 22.82 5.36 -5.66
CA THR A 408 22.91 5.42 -4.20
C THR A 408 22.92 6.86 -3.73
N THR A 409 23.73 7.74 -4.34
CA THR A 409 23.78 9.17 -3.99
C THR A 409 22.42 9.86 -4.17
N ALA A 410 21.70 9.54 -5.24
CA ALA A 410 20.39 10.12 -5.50
C ALA A 410 19.32 9.61 -4.53
N LEU A 411 19.31 8.29 -4.24
CA LEU A 411 18.41 7.69 -3.27
C LEU A 411 18.69 8.21 -1.86
N THR A 412 19.97 8.32 -1.47
CA THR A 412 20.38 8.96 -0.22
C THR A 412 19.81 10.37 -0.13
N GLY A 413 19.97 11.22 -1.15
CA GLY A 413 19.41 12.59 -1.10
C GLY A 413 17.89 12.65 -0.89
N VAL A 414 17.12 11.78 -1.57
CA VAL A 414 15.65 11.74 -1.45
C VAL A 414 15.20 11.18 -0.10
N PHE A 415 15.77 10.04 0.29
CA PHE A 415 15.32 9.30 1.46
C PHE A 415 16.00 9.74 2.77
N GLU A 416 17.18 10.34 2.74
CA GLU A 416 17.83 10.91 3.93
C GLU A 416 17.14 12.20 4.36
N SER A 417 16.77 13.07 3.41
CA SER A 417 15.86 14.19 3.68
C SER A 417 14.55 13.68 4.30
N ALA A 418 14.08 12.53 3.82
CA ALA A 418 12.86 11.94 4.30
C ALA A 418 12.98 11.41 5.74
N VAL A 419 14.03 10.64 6.00
CA VAL A 419 14.29 10.01 7.29
C VAL A 419 14.71 11.05 8.34
N ASN A 420 15.43 12.12 7.97
CA ASN A 420 15.83 13.19 8.89
C ASN A 420 14.67 14.09 9.32
N LYS A 421 13.66 14.29 8.46
CA LYS A 421 12.38 14.91 8.85
C LYS A 421 11.51 13.98 9.70
N GLY A 422 11.89 12.72 9.82
CA GLY A 422 11.08 11.62 10.34
C GLY A 422 10.20 11.05 9.22
N VAL A 423 10.34 9.76 8.93
CA VAL A 423 9.52 9.03 7.93
C VAL A 423 8.01 9.24 8.17
N GLN A 424 7.64 9.46 9.43
CA GLN A 424 6.28 9.72 9.88
C GLN A 424 5.72 11.09 9.45
N ASN A 425 6.54 12.04 9.02
CA ASN A 425 6.12 13.40 8.67
C ASN A 425 5.94 13.59 7.15
N ILE A 426 6.11 12.55 6.36
CA ILE A 426 6.18 12.63 4.90
C ILE A 426 4.97 11.99 4.30
N SER A 427 4.29 12.73 3.43
CA SER A 427 3.19 12.15 2.66
C SER A 427 3.77 11.21 1.63
N PHE A 428 3.07 10.11 1.42
CA PHE A 428 3.36 9.18 0.35
C PHE A 428 3.34 9.89 -1.02
N GLY A 429 2.44 10.85 -1.21
CA GLY A 429 2.40 11.74 -2.38
C GLY A 429 3.70 12.51 -2.62
N ASP A 430 4.24 13.20 -1.61
CA ASP A 430 5.48 13.98 -1.75
C ASP A 430 6.69 13.08 -2.02
N LEU A 431 6.74 11.92 -1.35
CA LEU A 431 7.79 10.93 -1.56
C LEU A 431 7.75 10.40 -3.00
N SER A 432 6.55 10.05 -3.50
CA SER A 432 6.38 9.58 -4.87
C SER A 432 6.72 10.66 -5.90
N GLY A 433 6.39 11.93 -5.63
CA GLY A 433 6.74 13.05 -6.50
C GLY A 433 8.25 13.32 -6.56
N ASN A 434 8.92 13.35 -5.41
CA ASN A 434 10.38 13.53 -5.32
C ASN A 434 11.14 12.36 -5.96
N LEU A 435 10.65 11.13 -5.76
CA LEU A 435 11.17 9.96 -6.45
C LEU A 435 10.92 10.08 -7.96
N GLY A 436 9.75 10.53 -8.39
CA GLY A 436 9.41 10.79 -9.80
C GLY A 436 10.39 11.75 -10.50
N GLN A 437 10.77 12.86 -9.84
CA GLN A 437 11.80 13.77 -10.40
C GLN A 437 13.16 13.09 -10.56
N THR A 438 13.52 12.23 -9.60
CA THR A 438 14.76 11.43 -9.65
C THR A 438 14.68 10.33 -10.71
N MET A 439 13.49 9.77 -10.94
CA MET A 439 13.22 8.72 -11.93
C MET A 439 13.49 9.18 -13.36
N TYR A 440 13.18 10.43 -13.70
CA TYR A 440 13.49 11.01 -15.02
C TYR A 440 15.00 11.05 -15.31
N LYS A 441 15.85 11.22 -14.28
CA LYS A 441 17.30 11.30 -14.43
C LYS A 441 17.94 9.92 -14.67
N PHE A 442 17.47 8.88 -13.98
CA PHE A 442 18.10 7.55 -14.00
C PHE A 442 17.41 6.52 -14.90
N LYS A 443 16.42 6.92 -15.71
CA LYS A 443 15.61 6.02 -16.55
C LYS A 443 15.04 4.86 -15.75
N PHE A 444 14.48 5.17 -14.57
CA PHE A 444 13.74 4.18 -13.81
C PHE A 444 12.64 3.57 -14.68
N GLN A 445 12.50 2.26 -14.61
CA GLN A 445 11.37 1.56 -15.19
C GLN A 445 10.51 1.13 -14.03
N ILE A 446 9.39 1.80 -13.78
CA ILE A 446 8.45 1.33 -12.76
C ILE A 446 7.65 0.20 -13.40
N PRO A 447 7.77 -1.05 -12.92
CA PRO A 447 6.88 -2.11 -13.34
C PRO A 447 5.42 -1.71 -13.08
N SER A 448 4.52 -2.09 -13.98
CA SER A 448 3.10 -1.71 -13.93
C SER A 448 2.43 -2.05 -12.60
N TYR A 449 2.83 -3.13 -11.94
CA TYR A 449 2.30 -3.53 -10.65
C TYR A 449 2.69 -2.58 -9.49
N PHE A 450 3.87 -1.95 -9.54
CA PHE A 450 4.30 -1.01 -8.50
C PHE A 450 3.50 0.29 -8.54
N SER A 451 3.19 0.80 -9.75
CA SER A 451 2.39 2.02 -9.90
C SER A 451 0.96 1.84 -9.37
N LEU A 452 0.39 0.64 -9.49
CA LEU A 452 -0.95 0.30 -9.00
C LEU A 452 -1.00 0.28 -7.47
N VAL A 453 0.03 -0.26 -6.82
CA VAL A 453 0.13 -0.27 -5.34
C VAL A 453 0.37 1.13 -4.79
N ILE A 454 1.29 1.88 -5.40
CA ILE A 454 1.55 3.29 -5.06
C ILE A 454 0.24 4.08 -5.13
N ARG A 455 -0.57 3.87 -6.18
CA ARG A 455 -1.87 4.51 -6.30
C ARG A 455 -2.84 4.10 -5.20
N SER A 456 -2.94 2.82 -4.87
CA SER A 456 -3.82 2.34 -3.80
C SER A 456 -3.54 3.07 -2.48
N LEU A 457 -2.27 3.12 -2.08
CA LEU A 457 -1.84 3.82 -0.86
C LEU A 457 -2.04 5.33 -0.96
N ALA A 458 -1.75 5.94 -2.12
CA ALA A 458 -1.96 7.36 -2.34
C ALA A 458 -3.44 7.77 -2.30
N VAL A 459 -4.36 6.92 -2.79
CA VAL A 459 -5.80 7.15 -2.72
C VAL A 459 -6.28 7.13 -1.26
N LEU A 460 -5.85 6.13 -0.49
CA LEU A 460 -6.16 6.05 0.94
C LEU A 460 -5.61 7.25 1.71
N GLU A 461 -4.37 7.66 1.43
CA GLU A 461 -3.77 8.86 2.01
C GLU A 461 -4.54 10.13 1.63
N GLY A 462 -4.93 10.28 0.36
CA GLY A 462 -5.72 11.42 -0.13
C GLY A 462 -7.07 11.53 0.57
N ILE A 463 -7.76 10.39 0.77
CA ILE A 463 -9.00 10.34 1.57
C ILE A 463 -8.71 10.79 3.00
N ALA A 464 -7.64 10.30 3.63
CA ALA A 464 -7.29 10.68 5.00
C ALA A 464 -6.96 12.17 5.14
N ILE A 465 -6.15 12.72 4.22
CA ILE A 465 -5.71 14.13 4.22
C ILE A 465 -6.90 15.07 4.07
N SER A 466 -7.92 14.68 3.30
CA SER A 466 -9.15 15.47 3.15
C SER A 466 -9.87 15.73 4.49
N PHE A 467 -9.60 14.91 5.51
CA PHE A 467 -10.19 15.02 6.84
C PHE A 467 -9.18 15.43 7.92
N ASN A 468 -7.97 14.91 7.87
CA ASN A 468 -6.87 15.21 8.77
C ASN A 468 -5.63 15.60 7.95
N PRO A 469 -5.34 16.91 7.80
CA PRO A 469 -4.20 17.39 7.01
C PRO A 469 -2.83 16.88 7.50
N ASN A 470 -2.75 16.41 8.74
CA ASN A 470 -1.53 15.88 9.34
C ASN A 470 -1.39 14.37 9.20
N TYR A 471 -2.36 13.68 8.59
CA TYR A 471 -2.30 12.23 8.39
C TYR A 471 -1.21 11.87 7.37
N LYS A 472 -0.45 10.81 7.66
CA LYS A 472 0.64 10.30 6.82
C LYS A 472 0.53 8.77 6.74
N VAL A 473 0.33 8.21 5.54
CA VAL A 473 0.14 6.75 5.38
C VAL A 473 1.38 5.96 5.84
N LEU A 474 2.56 6.53 5.64
CA LEU A 474 3.83 5.90 5.97
C LEU A 474 4.00 5.66 7.47
N SER A 475 3.48 6.54 8.35
CA SER A 475 3.55 6.33 9.80
C SER A 475 2.75 5.11 10.24
N SER A 476 1.57 4.89 9.64
CA SER A 476 0.72 3.74 9.95
C SER A 476 1.25 2.44 9.34
N SER A 477 2.02 2.52 8.26
CA SER A 477 2.56 1.36 7.54
C SER A 477 3.78 0.72 8.23
N TYR A 478 4.61 1.52 8.88
CA TYR A 478 5.88 1.07 9.45
C TYR A 478 5.74 0.05 10.60
N PRO A 479 4.84 0.23 11.58
CA PRO A 479 4.54 -0.77 12.61
C PRO A 479 4.16 -2.15 12.04
N TRP A 480 3.50 -2.17 10.88
CA TRP A 480 3.09 -3.39 10.22
C TRP A 480 4.26 -4.13 9.57
N ILE A 481 5.13 -3.39 8.85
CA ILE A 481 6.36 -3.95 8.27
C ILE A 481 7.23 -4.55 9.38
N ALA A 482 7.42 -3.82 10.48
CA ALA A 482 8.20 -4.31 11.63
C ALA A 482 7.63 -5.60 12.20
N ARG A 483 6.30 -5.67 12.36
CA ARG A 483 5.61 -6.90 12.81
C ARG A 483 5.83 -8.05 11.83
N LYS A 484 5.61 -7.82 10.53
CA LYS A 484 5.75 -8.83 9.49
C LYS A 484 7.14 -9.44 9.52
N VAL A 485 8.19 -8.62 9.55
CA VAL A 485 9.59 -9.07 9.62
C VAL A 485 9.86 -9.91 10.86
N LEU A 486 9.27 -9.58 12.01
CA LEU A 486 9.45 -10.36 13.24
C LEU A 486 8.67 -11.68 13.23
N THR A 487 7.51 -11.73 12.58
CA THR A 487 6.59 -12.90 12.58
C THR A 487 6.81 -13.88 11.44
N ASP A 488 7.41 -13.42 10.33
CA ASP A 488 7.50 -14.23 9.12
C ASP A 488 8.64 -15.25 9.21
N ASN A 489 8.34 -16.47 8.79
CA ASN A 489 9.26 -17.60 8.85
C ASN A 489 10.00 -17.84 7.52
N SER A 490 9.82 -16.97 6.52
CA SER A 490 10.50 -17.15 5.24
C SER A 490 12.03 -17.12 5.41
N PRO A 491 12.78 -18.01 4.72
CA PRO A 491 14.24 -18.05 4.83
C PRO A 491 14.91 -16.72 4.51
N ASN A 492 14.40 -16.03 3.49
CA ASN A 492 14.90 -14.72 3.05
C ASN A 492 14.71 -13.68 4.16
N LEU A 493 13.51 -13.52 4.71
CA LEU A 493 13.23 -12.55 5.77
C LEU A 493 14.00 -12.84 7.06
N ARG A 494 14.19 -14.11 7.41
CA ARG A 494 15.05 -14.50 8.53
C ARG A 494 16.50 -14.09 8.30
N SER A 495 17.01 -14.28 7.08
CA SER A 495 18.37 -13.87 6.73
C SER A 495 18.54 -12.36 6.75
N THR A 496 17.53 -11.61 6.29
CA THR A 496 17.53 -10.15 6.33
C THR A 496 17.43 -9.66 7.77
N LEU A 497 16.49 -10.17 8.57
CA LEU A 497 16.38 -9.85 10.00
C LEU A 497 17.68 -10.17 10.74
N TYR A 498 18.33 -11.32 10.44
CA TYR A 498 19.64 -11.63 11.00
C TYR A 498 20.69 -10.59 10.59
N THR A 499 20.78 -10.23 9.31
CA THR A 499 21.73 -9.21 8.81
C THR A 499 21.46 -7.83 9.42
N LEU A 500 20.21 -7.51 9.74
CA LEU A 500 19.87 -6.27 10.43
C LEU A 500 20.29 -6.28 11.89
N LEU A 501 20.07 -7.41 12.57
CA LEU A 501 20.40 -7.58 13.97
C LEU A 501 21.89 -7.84 14.20
N TYR A 502 22.64 -8.26 13.18
CA TYR A 502 24.07 -8.52 13.26
C TYR A 502 24.86 -7.72 12.22
N LYS A 503 25.73 -6.83 12.68
CA LYS A 503 26.70 -6.15 11.82
C LYS A 503 28.11 -6.56 12.22
N ASP A 504 28.88 -7.07 11.26
CA ASP A 504 30.24 -7.58 11.48
C ASP A 504 30.34 -8.62 12.62
N GLY A 505 29.28 -9.45 12.78
CA GLY A 505 29.17 -10.46 13.84
C GLY A 505 28.75 -9.91 15.22
N THR A 506 28.56 -8.60 15.36
CA THR A 506 28.09 -7.96 16.61
C THR A 506 26.57 -7.80 16.61
N PHE A 507 25.92 -8.23 17.69
CA PHE A 507 24.48 -8.11 17.86
C PHE A 507 24.09 -6.67 18.24
N GLN A 508 23.22 -6.07 17.43
CA GLN A 508 22.70 -4.71 17.60
C GLN A 508 21.37 -4.73 18.36
N ILE A 509 21.45 -4.70 19.69
CA ILE A 509 20.26 -4.71 20.54
C ILE A 509 19.33 -3.50 20.33
N ASP A 510 19.87 -2.33 20.05
CA ASP A 510 19.10 -1.10 19.84
C ASP A 510 18.16 -1.24 18.63
N ARG A 511 18.55 -2.06 17.63
CA ARG A 511 17.73 -2.37 16.45
C ARG A 511 16.57 -3.29 16.79
N LEU A 512 16.82 -4.32 17.60
CA LEU A 512 15.76 -5.21 18.06
C LEU A 512 14.75 -4.45 18.93
N GLU A 513 15.23 -3.58 19.82
CA GLU A 513 14.37 -2.75 20.68
C GLU A 513 13.49 -1.82 19.84
N SER A 514 14.06 -1.15 18.82
CA SER A 514 13.31 -0.29 17.92
C SER A 514 12.25 -1.06 17.13
N LEU A 515 12.60 -2.20 16.53
CA LEU A 515 11.64 -3.04 15.78
C LEU A 515 10.53 -3.58 16.67
N LEU A 516 10.84 -4.05 17.88
CA LEU A 516 9.84 -4.52 18.83
C LEU A 516 8.91 -3.36 19.25
N THR A 517 9.47 -2.21 19.64
CA THR A 517 8.68 -1.04 20.05
C THR A 517 7.70 -0.61 18.95
N GLU A 518 8.17 -0.56 17.71
CA GLU A 518 7.36 -0.15 16.56
C GLU A 518 6.32 -1.22 16.20
N SER A 519 6.66 -2.50 16.25
CA SER A 519 5.69 -3.58 16.02
C SER A 519 4.54 -3.54 17.02
N LEU A 520 4.81 -3.16 18.27
CA LEU A 520 3.82 -3.12 19.35
C LEU A 520 2.87 -1.93 19.19
N ARG A 521 3.33 -0.79 18.69
CA ARG A 521 2.48 0.37 18.36
C ARG A 521 1.34 0.02 17.41
N ALA A 522 1.58 -0.88 16.44
CA ALA A 522 0.55 -1.36 15.52
C ALA A 522 -0.64 -2.04 16.22
N ARG A 523 -0.41 -2.65 17.40
CA ARG A 523 -1.48 -3.28 18.18
C ARG A 523 -2.22 -2.23 19.01
N THR A 524 -1.51 -1.21 19.50
CA THR A 524 -2.07 -0.18 20.38
C THR A 524 -3.12 0.66 19.66
N GLU A 525 -2.93 1.02 18.38
CA GLU A 525 -3.95 1.73 17.57
C GLU A 525 -5.24 0.93 17.38
N GLN A 526 -5.16 -0.41 17.28
CA GLN A 526 -6.36 -1.29 17.25
C GLN A 526 -7.13 -1.36 18.59
N THR A 527 -6.50 -0.95 19.70
CA THR A 527 -7.07 -1.00 21.07
C THR A 527 -7.33 0.37 21.69
N LEU A 528 -6.74 1.45 21.20
CA LEU A 528 -6.75 2.78 21.83
C LEU A 528 -8.07 3.56 21.69
N VAL A 529 -9.09 3.02 21.01
CA VAL A 529 -10.43 3.67 20.96
C VAL A 529 -11.40 3.08 21.99
N ARG A 530 -10.96 2.24 22.93
CA ARG A 530 -11.89 1.70 23.96
C ARG A 530 -11.58 1.92 25.44
N THR A 531 -10.49 2.58 25.82
CA THR A 531 -10.35 3.01 27.23
C THR A 531 -9.41 4.21 27.35
N GLN A 532 -9.98 5.41 27.49
CA GLN A 532 -9.29 6.53 28.14
C GLN A 532 -9.37 6.29 29.66
N GLN A 533 -8.46 5.48 30.19
CA GLN A 533 -8.05 5.49 31.60
C GLN A 533 -6.85 4.54 31.74
N ASP A 534 -5.86 4.98 32.49
CA ASP A 534 -4.62 4.30 32.89
C ASP A 534 -3.39 4.47 31.98
N GLU A 535 -2.84 5.69 31.98
CA GLU A 535 -1.47 5.99 31.53
C GLU A 535 -0.37 5.42 32.46
N SER A 536 -0.71 4.66 33.52
CA SER A 536 0.29 4.15 34.49
C SER A 536 0.77 2.71 34.25
N ASP A 537 0.28 1.98 33.24
CA ASP A 537 0.56 0.54 33.08
C ASP A 537 1.19 0.14 31.71
N SER A 538 1.72 1.13 30.97
CA SER A 538 2.28 0.92 29.62
C SER A 538 3.44 -0.07 29.58
N SER A 539 4.26 -0.15 30.64
CA SER A 539 5.45 -1.02 30.70
C SER A 539 5.05 -2.49 30.87
N ARG A 540 4.11 -2.79 31.77
CA ARG A 540 3.58 -4.14 32.02
C ARG A 540 2.86 -4.68 30.78
N PHE A 541 2.12 -3.80 30.10
CA PHE A 541 1.47 -4.11 28.83
C PHE A 541 2.47 -4.44 27.72
N ALA A 542 3.54 -3.65 27.55
CA ALA A 542 4.57 -3.89 26.55
C ALA A 542 5.33 -5.21 26.80
N ILE A 543 5.74 -5.48 28.05
CA ILE A 543 6.40 -6.73 28.46
C ILE A 543 5.50 -7.93 28.17
N LYS A 544 4.22 -7.86 28.55
CA LYS A 544 3.22 -8.89 28.24
C LYS A 544 3.09 -9.14 26.76
N GLN A 545 3.08 -8.09 25.93
CA GLN A 545 2.98 -8.28 24.50
C GLN A 545 4.24 -8.91 23.89
N VAL A 546 5.44 -8.46 24.28
CA VAL A 546 6.71 -9.06 23.80
C VAL A 546 6.78 -10.53 24.19
N LEU A 547 6.51 -10.87 25.46
CA LEU A 547 6.49 -12.26 25.92
C LEU A 547 5.41 -13.08 25.23
N SER A 548 4.19 -12.54 25.11
CA SER A 548 3.12 -13.23 24.40
C SER A 548 3.46 -13.49 22.92
N PHE A 549 4.27 -12.62 22.31
CA PHE A 549 4.70 -12.76 20.93
C PHE A 549 5.82 -13.79 20.79
N THR A 550 6.92 -13.67 21.56
CA THR A 550 8.07 -14.59 21.47
C THR A 550 7.73 -16.03 21.87
N LEU A 551 6.69 -16.22 22.70
CA LEU A 551 6.18 -17.52 23.12
C LEU A 551 5.14 -18.13 22.16
N THR A 552 4.88 -17.50 21.01
CA THR A 552 4.07 -18.09 19.94
C THR A 552 4.93 -18.80 18.90
N GLU A 553 4.34 -19.68 18.09
CA GLU A 553 5.06 -20.31 16.97
C GLU A 553 5.60 -19.29 15.96
N GLN A 554 4.91 -18.16 15.76
CA GLN A 554 5.34 -17.08 14.87
C GLN A 554 6.57 -16.32 15.41
N GLY A 555 6.74 -16.26 16.74
CA GLY A 555 7.88 -15.61 17.39
C GLY A 555 9.09 -16.52 17.63
N ALA A 556 9.04 -17.78 17.18
CA ALA A 556 10.06 -18.78 17.50
C ALA A 556 11.47 -18.39 17.05
N PHE A 557 11.61 -17.78 15.86
CA PHE A 557 12.90 -17.33 15.37
C PHE A 557 13.51 -16.23 16.27
N VAL A 558 12.70 -15.24 16.65
CA VAL A 558 13.13 -14.16 17.55
C VAL A 558 13.48 -14.72 18.94
N LYS A 559 12.69 -15.68 19.44
CA LYS A 559 12.96 -16.41 20.68
C LYS A 559 14.32 -17.12 20.63
N ASP A 560 14.59 -17.88 19.57
CA ASP A 560 15.84 -18.64 19.43
C ASP A 560 17.06 -17.71 19.37
N LEU A 561 16.94 -16.58 18.66
CA LEU A 561 17.98 -15.55 18.56
C LEU A 561 18.25 -14.90 19.93
N LEU A 562 17.20 -14.57 20.67
CA LEU A 562 17.30 -14.06 22.03
C LEU A 562 17.94 -15.08 22.99
N LEU A 563 17.55 -16.36 22.92
CA LEU A 563 18.13 -17.41 23.74
C LEU A 563 19.63 -17.59 23.48
N GLN A 564 20.06 -17.50 22.22
CA GLN A 564 21.47 -17.55 21.86
C GLN A 564 22.26 -16.36 22.41
N GLU A 565 21.72 -15.15 22.34
CA GLU A 565 22.37 -13.95 22.87
C GLU A 565 22.43 -13.94 24.41
N ILE A 566 21.36 -14.37 25.08
CA ILE A 566 21.36 -14.54 26.54
C ILE A 566 22.41 -15.59 26.94
N ALA A 567 22.50 -16.70 26.20
CA ALA A 567 23.50 -17.73 26.47
C ALA A 567 24.94 -17.19 26.29
N LYS A 568 25.23 -16.40 25.24
CA LYS A 568 26.52 -15.71 25.06
C LYS A 568 26.84 -14.80 26.24
N GLY A 569 25.85 -14.05 26.68
CA GLY A 569 25.93 -13.16 27.83
C GLY A 569 26.27 -13.87 29.14
N LEU A 570 25.51 -14.91 29.48
CA LEU A 570 25.70 -15.71 30.70
C LEU A 570 27.06 -16.42 30.68
N ASP A 571 27.48 -16.88 29.51
CA ASP A 571 28.77 -17.49 29.28
C ASP A 571 29.93 -16.48 29.49
N ALA A 572 29.75 -15.21 29.11
CA ALA A 572 30.71 -14.12 29.39
C ALA A 572 30.70 -13.69 30.87
N LEU A 573 29.53 -13.65 31.51
CA LEU A 573 29.39 -13.41 32.95
C LEU A 573 30.08 -14.52 33.77
N GLY A 574 29.96 -15.77 33.32
CA GLY A 574 30.69 -16.92 33.87
C GLY A 574 32.20 -16.72 33.81
N VAL A 575 32.74 -16.18 32.69
CA VAL A 575 34.17 -15.88 32.56
C VAL A 575 34.59 -14.74 33.47
N ALA A 576 33.82 -13.65 33.53
CA ALA A 576 34.10 -12.50 34.39
C ALA A 576 34.08 -12.85 35.89
N THR A 577 33.16 -13.71 36.30
CA THR A 577 33.07 -14.19 37.69
C THR A 577 34.22 -15.15 38.00
N LEU A 578 34.56 -16.06 37.09
CA LEU A 578 35.71 -16.95 37.29
C LEU A 578 37.02 -16.17 37.39
N SER A 579 37.23 -15.18 36.51
CA SER A 579 38.46 -14.38 36.47
C SER A 579 38.60 -13.47 37.70
N SER A 580 37.49 -12.92 38.21
CA SER A 580 37.50 -12.13 39.45
C SER A 580 37.73 -12.99 40.70
N VAL A 581 37.21 -14.22 40.73
CA VAL A 581 37.48 -15.17 41.84
C VAL A 581 38.92 -15.67 41.79
N THR A 582 39.45 -16.00 40.61
CA THR A 582 40.85 -16.44 40.47
C THR A 582 41.83 -15.32 40.76
N SER A 583 41.54 -14.07 40.38
CA SER A 583 42.37 -12.92 40.75
C SER A 583 42.30 -12.59 42.25
N ALA A 584 41.13 -12.70 42.87
CA ALA A 584 40.96 -12.56 44.32
C ALA A 584 41.66 -13.68 45.11
N ALA A 585 41.74 -14.89 44.56
CA ALA A 585 42.48 -16.00 45.14
C ALA A 585 44.01 -15.86 44.92
N ALA A 586 44.43 -15.41 43.74
CA ALA A 586 45.83 -15.19 43.40
C ALA A 586 46.45 -14.03 44.18
N SER A 587 45.70 -12.95 44.43
CA SER A 587 46.13 -11.81 45.26
C SER A 587 46.35 -12.16 46.75
N ARG A 588 45.92 -13.35 47.19
CA ARG A 588 46.18 -13.88 48.55
C ARG A 588 47.42 -14.78 48.63
N LEU A 589 48.07 -15.07 47.51
CA LEU A 589 49.28 -15.91 47.46
C LEU A 589 50.53 -15.03 47.31
N PRO A 590 51.52 -15.13 48.22
CA PRO A 590 52.78 -14.43 48.05
C PRO A 590 53.53 -15.05 46.86
N PHE A 591 53.90 -14.22 45.87
CA PHE A 591 54.59 -14.57 44.61
C PHE A 591 53.75 -15.12 43.45
N ALA A 592 52.41 -15.03 43.47
CA ALA A 592 51.63 -15.30 42.26
C ALA A 592 51.71 -14.12 41.27
N PRO A 593 51.94 -14.34 39.96
CA PRO A 593 51.81 -13.28 38.97
C PRO A 593 50.39 -12.73 39.00
N SER A 594 50.23 -11.40 39.05
CA SER A 594 48.91 -10.75 39.01
C SER A 594 48.19 -11.17 37.74
N PRO A 595 47.09 -11.94 37.79
CA PRO A 595 46.33 -12.22 36.59
C PRO A 595 45.57 -10.95 36.22
N SER A 596 45.91 -10.34 35.09
CA SER A 596 45.10 -9.27 34.51
C SER A 596 43.75 -9.86 34.13
N PRO A 597 42.62 -9.46 34.74
CA PRO A 597 41.31 -9.95 34.33
C PRO A 597 40.88 -9.13 33.11
N SER A 598 41.53 -9.30 31.97
CA SER A 598 41.08 -8.65 30.75
C SER A 598 40.08 -9.57 30.06
N LEU A 599 38.79 -9.27 30.23
CA LEU A 599 37.77 -9.76 29.31
C LEU A 599 38.16 -9.32 27.89
N ASN A 600 38.07 -10.22 26.92
CA ASN A 600 38.29 -9.81 25.54
C ASN A 600 37.12 -8.91 25.08
N ASN A 601 37.35 -8.05 24.08
CA ASN A 601 36.33 -7.12 23.56
C ASN A 601 34.99 -7.79 23.21
N GLU A 602 35.03 -9.05 22.75
CA GLU A 602 33.84 -9.87 22.47
C GLU A 602 33.04 -10.21 23.74
N GLU A 603 33.71 -10.60 24.82
CA GLU A 603 33.09 -10.95 26.10
C GLU A 603 32.47 -9.72 26.78
N ALA A 604 33.15 -8.56 26.69
CA ALA A 604 32.62 -7.28 27.15
C ALA A 604 31.36 -6.85 26.37
N THR A 605 31.32 -7.10 25.06
CA THR A 605 30.15 -6.81 24.22
C THR A 605 28.98 -7.73 24.57
N ASN A 606 29.23 -9.03 24.75
CA ASN A 606 28.21 -10.01 25.15
C ASN A 606 27.60 -9.70 26.52
N LEU A 607 28.41 -9.27 27.49
CA LEU A 607 27.95 -8.84 28.82
C LEU A 607 27.04 -7.60 28.75
N ARG A 608 27.41 -6.61 27.93
CA ARG A 608 26.61 -5.40 27.71
C ARG A 608 25.27 -5.71 27.03
N ASN A 609 25.29 -6.60 26.04
CA ASN A 609 24.09 -7.07 25.37
C ASN A 609 23.17 -7.83 26.34
N LEU A 610 23.71 -8.69 27.20
CA LEU A 610 22.94 -9.36 28.25
C LEU A 610 22.27 -8.37 29.19
N TYR A 611 23.02 -7.37 29.67
CA TYR A 611 22.50 -6.33 30.55
C TYR A 611 21.33 -5.57 29.91
N ARG A 612 21.50 -5.13 28.66
CA ARG A 612 20.44 -4.44 27.92
C ARG A 612 19.23 -5.35 27.62
N LEU A 613 19.43 -6.64 27.34
CA LEU A 613 18.32 -7.59 27.19
C LEU A 613 17.52 -7.75 28.48
N LEU A 614 18.21 -7.85 29.61
CA LEU A 614 17.58 -7.92 30.94
C LEU A 614 16.82 -6.62 31.25
N LEU A 615 17.37 -5.46 30.91
CA LEU A 615 16.68 -4.17 31.04
C LEU A 615 15.45 -4.04 30.15
N LEU A 616 15.51 -4.51 28.91
CA LEU A 616 14.38 -4.49 27.96
C LEU A 616 13.20 -5.31 28.49
N VAL A 617 13.50 -6.41 29.19
CA VAL A 617 12.53 -7.28 29.87
C VAL A 617 12.06 -6.69 31.21
N ALA A 618 12.86 -5.85 31.87
CA ALA A 618 12.58 -5.30 33.20
C ALA A 618 12.01 -3.86 33.22
N LYS A 619 12.00 -3.15 32.09
CA LYS A 619 12.06 -1.67 32.03
C LYS A 619 11.07 -0.90 32.94
N THR A 620 11.60 -0.42 34.06
CA THR A 620 11.26 0.85 34.70
C THR A 620 11.84 2.02 33.88
N PRO A 621 11.15 3.16 33.75
CA PRO A 621 11.60 4.26 32.88
C PRO A 621 12.81 4.98 33.48
N GLN A 622 13.93 5.05 32.75
CA GLN A 622 14.97 6.05 33.01
C GLN A 622 14.64 7.34 32.24
N LYS A 623 14.52 8.45 32.98
CA LYS A 623 14.62 9.80 32.43
C LYS A 623 16.06 10.02 31.96
N GLU A 624 16.27 10.19 30.65
CA GLU A 624 17.50 10.79 30.16
C GLU A 624 17.62 12.23 30.67
N ASN A 625 18.57 12.50 31.56
CA ASN A 625 18.97 13.85 31.90
C ASN A 625 19.79 14.42 30.72
N SER A 626 19.12 15.10 29.80
CA SER A 626 19.75 15.92 28.77
C SER A 626 20.30 17.21 29.39
N SER A 627 21.56 17.21 29.84
CA SER A 627 22.31 18.45 30.07
C SER A 627 23.82 18.27 29.96
N ARG A 628 24.32 18.01 28.75
CA ARG A 628 25.69 18.43 28.35
C ARG A 628 25.66 18.94 26.92
N ALA A 629 25.91 20.24 26.77
CA ALA A 629 26.00 20.95 25.50
C ALA A 629 27.25 20.51 24.70
N PRO A 630 27.24 20.63 23.35
CA PRO A 630 28.37 20.26 22.51
C PRO A 630 29.37 21.44 22.45
N GLY A 631 30.61 21.22 22.87
CA GLY A 631 31.65 22.25 22.78
C GLY A 631 32.98 21.81 23.38
N HIS A 632 33.77 21.08 22.60
CA HIS A 632 35.21 21.26 22.36
C HIS A 632 35.82 19.94 21.89
N GLU A 633 36.19 19.88 20.62
CA GLU A 633 37.27 19.01 20.16
C GLU A 633 38.56 19.45 20.87
N SER A 634 39.13 18.57 21.68
CA SER A 634 40.54 18.64 22.06
C SER A 634 41.19 17.30 21.78
N THR A 635 42.12 17.32 20.84
CA THR A 635 43.16 16.30 20.62
C THR A 635 43.90 15.98 21.92
N GLY A 636 43.85 14.73 22.37
CA GLY A 636 44.60 14.25 23.54
C GLY A 636 44.47 12.73 23.72
N GLU A 637 45.58 12.04 23.53
CA GLU A 637 45.98 10.69 23.97
C GLU A 637 44.92 9.59 24.25
N LYS A 638 45.05 8.48 23.50
CA LYS A 638 44.46 7.16 23.83
C LYS A 638 44.97 6.68 25.19
N GLY A 639 44.14 6.75 26.22
CA GLY A 639 44.36 6.15 27.53
C GLY A 639 43.07 5.61 28.14
N ASP A 640 42.97 4.28 28.24
CA ASP A 640 42.29 3.49 29.27
C ASP A 640 40.88 3.87 29.80
N ASP A 641 39.91 4.18 28.94
CA ASP A 641 38.49 4.39 29.33
C ASP A 641 37.66 3.09 29.48
N GLY A 642 38.25 1.92 29.25
CA GLY A 642 37.51 0.64 29.22
C GLY A 642 37.29 -0.03 30.59
N ALA A 643 38.11 0.29 31.59
CA ALA A 643 38.08 -0.39 32.89
C ALA A 643 37.03 0.17 33.87
N ASP A 644 36.78 1.49 33.83
CA ASP A 644 35.85 2.17 34.73
C ASP A 644 34.37 1.89 34.37
N ASP A 645 34.03 1.86 33.08
CA ASP A 645 32.67 1.56 32.60
C ASP A 645 32.27 0.08 32.88
N MET A 646 33.26 -0.81 32.91
CA MET A 646 33.07 -2.26 33.12
C MET A 646 32.83 -2.64 34.59
N SER A 647 33.48 -1.95 35.52
CA SER A 647 33.23 -2.13 36.96
C SER A 647 31.85 -1.59 37.37
N LEU A 648 31.36 -0.56 36.68
CA LEU A 648 29.99 -0.05 36.74
C LEU A 648 28.97 -1.11 36.31
N VAL A 649 29.10 -1.72 35.13
CA VAL A 649 28.17 -2.76 34.63
C VAL A 649 28.11 -3.99 35.56
N LEU A 650 29.25 -4.44 36.10
CA LEU A 650 29.32 -5.56 37.06
C LEU A 650 28.70 -5.21 38.42
N ASN A 651 28.82 -3.96 38.88
CA ASN A 651 28.16 -3.48 40.11
C ASN A 651 26.65 -3.27 39.91
N GLU A 652 26.22 -2.79 38.74
CA GLU A 652 24.80 -2.68 38.39
C GLU A 652 24.14 -4.06 38.28
N MET A 653 24.80 -5.06 37.68
CA MET A 653 24.29 -6.45 37.68
C MET A 653 24.22 -7.07 39.09
N ARG A 654 25.14 -6.73 40.00
CA ARG A 654 25.09 -7.20 41.39
C ARG A 654 23.95 -6.59 42.21
N SER A 655 23.40 -5.46 41.75
CA SER A 655 22.32 -4.72 42.39
C SER A 655 20.97 -4.89 41.69
N PHE A 656 20.77 -6.02 40.98
CA PHE A 656 19.50 -6.37 40.32
C PHE A 656 18.56 -7.22 41.22
N PRO A 657 17.73 -6.61 42.08
CA PRO A 657 16.47 -7.22 42.46
C PRO A 657 15.34 -6.47 41.79
N GLU A 658 14.76 -7.02 40.71
CA GLU A 658 13.32 -6.88 40.36
C GLU A 658 12.97 -7.65 39.08
N PHE A 659 12.89 -8.99 39.17
CA PHE A 659 12.13 -9.83 38.21
C PHE A 659 10.61 -9.81 38.49
N LEU A 660 10.18 -9.06 39.51
CA LEU A 660 8.79 -8.96 39.96
C LEU A 660 7.80 -8.57 38.83
N PRO A 661 8.11 -7.63 37.92
CA PRO A 661 7.19 -7.27 36.84
C PRO A 661 6.92 -8.42 35.87
N VAL A 662 7.95 -9.17 35.46
CA VAL A 662 7.81 -10.31 34.52
C VAL A 662 7.01 -11.45 35.16
N LEU A 663 7.32 -11.78 36.42
CA LEU A 663 6.61 -12.82 37.17
C LEU A 663 5.13 -12.48 37.36
N SER A 664 4.80 -11.19 37.47
CA SER A 664 3.41 -10.73 37.61
C SER A 664 2.57 -10.90 36.33
N VAL A 665 3.21 -11.04 35.16
CA VAL A 665 2.55 -11.13 33.85
C VAL A 665 2.28 -12.58 33.43
N ILE A 666 3.03 -13.55 33.97
CA ILE A 666 2.91 -14.99 33.65
C ILE A 666 1.47 -15.52 33.79
N PRO A 667 0.71 -15.21 34.86
CA PRO A 667 -0.66 -15.69 35.01
C PRO A 667 -1.63 -15.17 33.94
N GLU A 668 -1.27 -14.08 33.25
CA GLU A 668 -2.12 -13.41 32.25
C GLU A 668 -1.83 -13.86 30.80
N LEU A 669 -0.89 -14.78 30.61
CA LEU A 669 -0.56 -15.39 29.31
C LEU A 669 -1.54 -16.53 28.96
N SER A 670 -1.60 -16.91 27.67
CA SER A 670 -2.39 -18.09 27.27
C SER A 670 -1.79 -19.37 27.87
N PRO A 671 -2.60 -20.44 28.05
CA PRO A 671 -2.12 -21.71 28.59
C PRO A 671 -0.94 -22.30 27.81
N GLU A 672 -0.95 -22.15 26.48
CA GLU A 672 0.12 -22.59 25.58
C GLU A 672 1.41 -21.77 25.79
N SER A 673 1.31 -20.44 25.90
CA SER A 673 2.46 -19.58 26.18
C SER A 673 3.04 -19.83 27.58
N GLN A 674 2.21 -20.15 28.57
CA GLN A 674 2.68 -20.56 29.90
C GLN A 674 3.50 -21.86 29.84
N GLN A 675 3.07 -22.84 29.06
CA GLN A 675 3.84 -24.08 28.85
C GLN A 675 5.17 -23.83 28.14
N GLN A 676 5.19 -23.01 27.09
CA GLN A 676 6.44 -22.64 26.43
C GLN A 676 7.39 -21.89 27.36
N PHE A 677 6.86 -21.00 28.21
CA PHE A 677 7.67 -20.27 29.19
C PHE A 677 8.37 -21.21 30.18
N LEU A 678 7.70 -22.30 30.59
CA LEU A 678 8.29 -23.32 31.48
C LEU A 678 9.44 -24.11 30.85
N LEU A 679 9.53 -24.15 29.52
CA LEU A 679 10.60 -24.85 28.78
C LEU A 679 11.85 -23.99 28.59
N LEU A 680 11.73 -22.66 28.63
CA LEU A 680 12.83 -21.72 28.42
C LEU A 680 14.08 -21.98 29.30
N PRO A 681 13.95 -22.30 30.61
CA PRO A 681 15.11 -22.57 31.45
C PRO A 681 15.91 -23.79 30.98
N ALA A 682 15.23 -24.86 30.53
CA ALA A 682 15.88 -26.07 30.04
C ALA A 682 16.66 -25.79 28.74
N ASP A 683 16.04 -25.10 27.79
CA ASP A 683 16.68 -24.72 26.52
C ASP A 683 17.90 -23.82 26.73
N LEU A 684 17.77 -22.83 27.63
CA LEU A 684 18.87 -21.93 27.98
C LEU A 684 20.02 -22.68 28.67
N THR A 685 19.72 -23.59 29.61
CA THR A 685 20.76 -24.39 30.26
C THR A 685 21.54 -25.26 29.26
N ASN A 686 20.86 -25.90 28.31
CA ASN A 686 21.51 -26.69 27.26
C ASN A 686 22.45 -25.83 26.40
N LEU A 687 22.01 -24.63 26.01
CA LEU A 687 22.82 -23.68 25.24
C LEU A 687 24.06 -23.22 26.01
N VAL A 688 23.91 -22.83 27.27
CA VAL A 688 25.03 -22.40 28.12
C VAL A 688 26.01 -23.55 28.35
N LEU A 689 25.52 -24.76 28.64
CA LEU A 689 26.37 -25.94 28.84
C LEU A 689 27.18 -26.28 27.58
N SER A 690 26.52 -26.26 26.41
CA SER A 690 27.16 -26.50 25.12
C SER A 690 28.29 -25.50 24.85
N ARG A 691 28.07 -24.22 25.13
CA ARG A 691 29.10 -23.17 24.97
C ARG A 691 30.26 -23.33 25.97
N ALA A 692 29.95 -23.64 27.23
CA ALA A 692 30.97 -23.89 28.26
C ALA A 692 31.87 -25.08 27.87
N VAL A 693 31.28 -26.17 27.37
CA VAL A 693 32.01 -27.34 26.84
C VAL A 693 32.85 -26.96 25.62
N ALA A 694 32.27 -26.29 24.63
CA ALA A 694 32.99 -25.86 23.42
C ALA A 694 34.20 -24.96 23.75
N ARG A 695 34.05 -24.04 24.72
CA ARG A 695 35.15 -23.21 25.22
C ARG A 695 36.23 -24.02 25.92
N THR A 696 35.84 -24.99 26.74
CA THR A 696 36.78 -25.84 27.49
C THR A 696 37.62 -26.68 26.52
N ILE A 697 36.99 -27.22 25.48
CA ILE A 697 37.67 -27.89 24.37
C ILE A 697 38.61 -26.91 23.65
N ARG A 698 38.15 -25.70 23.29
CA ARG A 698 38.98 -24.70 22.61
C ARG A 698 40.21 -24.29 23.41
N ARG A 699 40.10 -24.21 24.74
CA ARG A 699 41.23 -23.94 25.66
C ARG A 699 42.15 -25.14 25.91
N MET A 700 41.74 -26.37 25.58
CA MET A 700 42.60 -27.55 25.64
C MET A 700 43.42 -27.74 24.37
N PHE A 701 43.03 -27.12 23.25
CA PHE A 701 43.67 -27.25 21.94
C PHE A 701 44.43 -25.98 21.48
N ILE A 702 44.45 -24.93 22.30
CA ILE A 702 45.29 -23.72 22.18
C ILE A 702 46.22 -23.72 23.39
#